data_AF-A0A3D5I007-F1
#
_entry.id   AF-A0A3D5I007-F1
#
_cell.length_a   1.000
_cell.length_b   1.000
_cell.length_c   1.000
_cell.angle_alpha   90.00
_cell.angle_beta   90.00
_cell.angle_gamma   90.00
#
_symmetry.space_group_name_H-M   'P 1'
#
loop_
_entity.id
_entity.type
_entity.pdbx_description
1 polymer ?
#
loop_
_entity_poly.entity_id
_entity_poly.type
_entity_poly.pdbx_seq_one_letter_code
_entity_poly.pdbx_strand_id
1 'polypeptide(L)'
;VFGRHFGNVFVGVQPTFGYEGDPMRLLYSRSASPHHGFAAYYTYLEKIWGADAVLHFGTHGSLEFMPGKQMGMSDTCYPDSLIGALPNLYYYAANNPSEATIAKRRGYASTISYLTPPAENAGLYKGLKELGELVGSYQQLRESSRGVQIVNAIVETSRLCNLDKDVALPEQDASELNEEQRDAVVGAVYRQLMEIESRLLPCGLHTIGKPPTAEEAIATLVNIAALEREDDGLRSLPSLLAESIGRSIDEVYRGNDEGVLADVELNQRITETCRLTVGAMVRAVTGNDGRVTLQQNFGWLLKLVESVGIKLPSPWLRTVRQAGFNSVDQEELDKLFGYLQFCLEQVCADQEMESLLKALDGEYVLPGPGGDPIRNPGVLPSGKNIHALDPQAIPTRAAVAAAKVVVDRLIERQKAEQGAWPETIACVLWGTDNIKTYGESLAQILWFIGVRPVPDSLGRVNKLELISLEELGRPRIDVVVNCSGVFRDLFINQMALIDQGVKMAAEADEPLDQNFVRAHAREQAEKEGTSLRDAATRVFSNASGSYSSNVNLAVENSSWEEEDELQEMYLNRKTFAFNADNPGEMNQNREVFESVMKTADVTFQNLDSAEISLTDVSHYFDSDPTKLIAGLRDDGKAPSSYIADTTTANAQVRTLSETIRLDSRTKLLNPKWYEGMLDSGYEGVREVAKRLNFTLGWSATSGAVDNFVYEDANDTFINDPEMRKRLMELNPHSFRRIVGTLLEVNGRGYWETSDENIQQLQDLYQEIEDRIEGVSS
;
A
#
# COMPACT_ATOMS: atom_id res chain seq x y z
N VAL A 1 22.92 21.02 20.02
CA VAL A 1 21.78 20.09 20.00
C VAL A 1 20.52 20.91 19.82
N PHE A 2 19.77 20.68 18.74
CA PHE A 2 18.58 21.47 18.42
C PHE A 2 17.39 20.99 19.25
N GLY A 3 16.65 21.93 19.85
CA GLY A 3 15.45 21.63 20.61
C GLY A 3 15.08 22.74 21.58
N ARG A 4 13.97 22.56 22.28
CA ARG A 4 13.42 23.52 23.23
C ARG A 4 12.99 22.83 24.53
N HIS A 5 13.29 23.48 25.65
CA HIS A 5 12.89 23.04 26.99
C HIS A 5 11.55 23.63 27.42
N PHE A 6 10.75 22.79 28.05
CA PHE A 6 9.46 23.10 28.67
C PHE A 6 9.40 22.44 30.05
N GLY A 7 10.17 22.96 31.01
CA GLY A 7 10.34 22.33 32.32
C GLY A 7 11.07 20.99 32.19
N ASN A 8 10.42 19.89 32.58
CA ASN A 8 10.97 18.53 32.48
C ASN A 8 10.67 17.86 31.13
N VAL A 9 10.12 18.60 30.15
CA VAL A 9 9.91 18.10 28.79
C VAL A 9 10.88 18.80 27.84
N PHE A 10 11.66 18.03 27.10
CA PHE A 10 12.52 18.52 26.04
C PHE A 10 11.98 18.07 24.69
N VAL A 11 11.67 19.03 23.81
CA VAL A 11 11.28 18.76 22.42
C VAL A 11 12.53 18.95 21.56
N GLY A 12 13.19 17.84 21.23
CA GLY A 12 14.41 17.83 20.44
C GLY A 12 14.13 17.48 18.98
N VAL A 13 14.73 18.22 18.05
CA VAL A 13 14.73 17.86 16.63
C VAL A 13 16.00 17.07 16.36
N GLN A 14 15.84 15.82 15.93
CA GLN A 14 17.00 15.02 15.53
C GLN A 14 17.69 15.66 14.33
N PRO A 15 19.02 15.78 14.34
CA PRO A 15 19.77 16.12 13.15
C PRO A 15 19.47 15.15 11.99
N THR A 16 19.65 15.61 10.76
CA THR A 16 19.54 14.75 9.59
C THR A 16 20.47 13.55 9.73
N PHE A 17 20.12 12.41 9.12
CA PHE A 17 20.99 11.22 9.16
C PHE A 17 22.39 11.52 8.56
N GLY A 18 22.46 12.51 7.66
CA GLY A 18 23.61 12.77 6.81
C GLY A 18 23.67 11.80 5.63
N TYR A 19 22.52 11.51 5.01
CA TYR A 19 22.45 10.61 3.83
C TYR A 19 23.31 11.10 2.67
N GLU A 20 23.38 12.41 2.45
CA GLU A 20 24.28 13.07 1.49
C GLU A 20 25.77 12.99 1.89
N GLY A 21 26.07 12.52 3.09
CA GLY A 21 27.41 12.50 3.64
C GLY A 21 27.92 13.89 4.03
N ASP A 22 29.24 14.07 3.92
CA ASP A 22 29.90 15.35 4.12
C ASP A 22 30.43 15.82 2.76
N PRO A 23 29.77 16.76 2.07
CA PRO A 23 30.17 17.20 0.74
C PRO A 23 31.54 17.91 0.73
N MET A 24 32.06 18.30 1.90
CA MET A 24 33.40 18.88 2.06
C MET A 24 34.48 17.82 2.29
N ARG A 25 34.14 16.53 2.32
CA ARG A 25 35.06 15.43 2.63
C ARG A 25 34.97 14.31 1.60
N LEU A 26 36.11 13.98 1.00
CA LEU A 26 36.23 12.81 0.13
C LEU A 26 36.26 11.52 0.97
N LEU A 27 35.26 10.66 0.79
CA LEU A 27 35.10 9.42 1.54
C LEU A 27 35.36 8.18 0.66
N TYR A 28 36.11 7.22 1.19
CA TYR A 28 36.35 5.90 0.56
C TYR A 28 35.76 4.74 1.39
N SER A 29 35.06 5.05 2.48
CA SER A 29 34.45 4.05 3.36
C SER A 29 33.21 3.43 2.72
N ARG A 30 33.09 2.10 2.80
CA ARG A 30 31.90 1.36 2.32
C ARG A 30 30.79 1.23 3.37
N SER A 31 31.07 1.61 4.62
CA SER A 31 30.12 1.57 5.74
C SER A 31 29.61 2.97 6.07
N ALA A 32 28.29 3.13 6.20
CA ALA A 32 27.71 4.35 6.74
C ALA A 32 27.97 4.47 8.25
N SER A 33 28.01 5.70 8.76
CA SER A 33 28.09 5.99 10.18
C SER A 33 27.31 7.27 10.48
N PRO A 34 26.65 7.38 11.64
CA PRO A 34 26.03 8.64 12.05
C PRO A 34 27.09 9.73 12.16
N HIS A 35 26.77 10.93 11.66
CA HIS A 35 27.62 12.09 11.86
C HIS A 35 27.63 12.52 13.34
N HIS A 36 28.65 13.27 13.76
CA HIS A 36 28.83 13.66 15.16
C HIS A 36 27.65 14.45 15.75
N GLY A 37 26.90 15.19 14.92
CA GLY A 37 25.70 15.91 15.38
C GLY A 37 24.62 14.95 15.87
N PHE A 38 24.37 13.87 15.13
CA PHE A 38 23.43 12.81 15.51
C PHE A 38 23.84 12.15 16.83
N ALA A 39 25.11 11.77 16.97
CA ALA A 39 25.63 11.20 18.21
C ALA A 39 25.57 12.18 19.40
N ALA A 40 25.85 13.47 19.16
CA ALA A 40 25.78 14.51 20.18
C ALA A 40 24.34 14.73 20.68
N TYR A 41 23.33 14.53 19.84
CA TYR A 41 21.92 14.62 20.24
C TYR A 41 21.60 13.59 21.33
N TYR A 42 21.86 12.30 21.08
CA TYR A 42 21.59 11.26 22.08
C TYR A 42 22.51 11.33 23.30
N THR A 43 23.78 11.67 23.10
CA THR A 43 24.71 11.92 24.21
C THR A 43 24.19 13.03 25.13
N TYR A 44 23.61 14.08 24.56
CA TYR A 44 23.01 15.16 25.34
C TYR A 44 21.78 14.69 26.11
N LEU A 45 20.88 13.92 25.50
CA LEU A 45 19.70 13.38 26.19
C LEU A 45 20.09 12.55 27.42
N GLU A 46 21.00 11.58 27.24
CA GLU A 46 21.38 10.64 28.29
C GLU A 46 22.29 11.29 29.35
N LYS A 47 23.37 11.96 28.92
CA LYS A 47 24.49 12.32 29.83
C LYS A 47 24.51 13.77 30.28
N ILE A 48 23.78 14.66 29.61
CA ILE A 48 23.80 16.10 29.92
C ILE A 48 22.44 16.56 30.48
N TRP A 49 21.36 16.28 29.77
CA TRP A 49 20.01 16.63 30.22
C TRP A 49 19.51 15.66 31.30
N GLY A 50 19.88 14.38 31.18
CA GLY A 50 19.48 13.34 32.14
C GLY A 50 18.01 12.93 31.93
N ALA A 51 17.65 12.60 30.68
CA ALA A 51 16.33 12.09 30.36
C ALA A 51 16.05 10.77 31.10
N ASP A 52 14.86 10.61 31.67
CA ASP A 52 14.40 9.34 32.23
C ASP A 52 13.80 8.40 31.17
N ALA A 53 13.29 8.97 30.07
CA ALA A 53 12.75 8.26 28.92
C ALA A 53 12.83 9.15 27.67
N VAL A 54 12.79 8.54 26.49
CA VAL A 54 12.68 9.24 25.20
C VAL A 54 11.48 8.72 24.42
N LEU A 55 10.72 9.64 23.83
CA LEU A 55 9.59 9.34 22.96
C LEU A 55 9.93 9.73 21.51
N HIS A 56 9.84 8.75 20.61
CA HIS A 56 9.96 8.92 19.17
C HIS A 56 8.59 8.75 18.48
N PHE A 57 8.52 9.20 17.23
CA PHE A 57 7.36 9.00 16.36
C PHE A 57 7.81 8.18 15.13
N GLY A 58 7.17 7.03 14.95
CA GLY A 58 7.52 6.02 13.96
C GLY A 58 6.83 6.27 12.62
N THR A 59 7.47 7.05 11.77
CA THR A 59 7.18 7.09 10.33
C THR A 59 8.29 6.40 9.53
N HIS A 60 9.57 6.68 9.83
CA HIS A 60 10.78 5.97 9.41
C HIS A 60 11.93 6.32 10.37
N GLY A 61 12.05 5.66 11.52
CA GLY A 61 12.99 6.05 12.56
C GLY A 61 14.44 5.87 12.13
N SER A 62 15.21 6.96 12.11
CA SER A 62 16.63 6.96 11.73
C SER A 62 17.48 6.01 12.57
N LEU A 63 17.20 5.91 13.87
CA LEU A 63 17.97 5.14 14.83
C LEU A 63 17.94 3.64 14.53
N GLU A 64 16.75 3.06 14.30
CA GLU A 64 16.65 1.61 14.11
C GLU A 64 17.28 1.13 12.80
N PHE A 65 17.30 1.97 11.75
CA PHE A 65 17.90 1.63 10.45
C PHE A 65 19.40 1.95 10.35
N MET A 66 20.02 2.45 11.43
CA MET A 66 21.47 2.65 11.49
C MET A 66 22.23 1.32 11.31
N PRO A 67 23.45 1.33 10.73
CA PRO A 67 24.25 0.13 10.53
C PRO A 67 24.47 -0.69 11.81
N GLY A 68 24.29 -2.01 11.69
CA GLY A 68 24.40 -2.95 12.81
C GLY A 68 23.70 -4.28 12.50
N LYS A 69 23.84 -5.25 13.40
CA LYS A 69 23.22 -6.59 13.29
C LYS A 69 21.71 -6.52 13.18
N GLN A 70 21.08 -7.49 12.52
CA GLN A 70 19.62 -7.56 12.32
C GLN A 70 18.83 -7.58 13.64
N MET A 71 19.33 -8.29 14.64
CA MET A 71 18.78 -8.38 16.00
C MET A 71 19.90 -8.75 16.99
N GLY A 72 19.66 -8.57 18.30
CA GLY A 72 20.65 -8.84 19.33
C GLY A 72 21.89 -7.95 19.16
N MET A 73 21.69 -6.64 19.32
CA MET A 73 22.73 -5.64 19.08
C MET A 73 24.00 -5.93 19.89
N SER A 74 25.15 -5.52 19.35
CA SER A 74 26.43 -5.49 20.07
C SER A 74 26.87 -4.06 20.30
N ASP A 75 27.93 -3.89 21.10
CA ASP A 75 28.63 -2.63 21.35
C ASP A 75 29.09 -1.91 20.06
N THR A 76 29.31 -2.65 18.98
CA THR A 76 29.64 -2.08 17.66
C THR A 76 28.43 -1.65 16.83
N CYS A 77 27.20 -1.88 17.30
CA CYS A 77 25.98 -1.50 16.60
C CYS A 77 25.58 -0.06 17.00
N TYR A 78 25.42 0.82 16.02
CA TYR A 78 25.06 2.22 16.29
C TYR A 78 23.73 2.39 17.05
N PRO A 79 22.65 1.64 16.76
CA PRO A 79 21.42 1.77 17.53
C PRO A 79 21.64 1.62 19.05
N ASP A 80 22.43 0.63 19.46
CA ASP A 80 22.78 0.35 20.86
C ASP A 80 23.69 1.43 21.45
N SER A 81 24.77 1.76 20.74
CA SER A 81 25.74 2.79 21.18
C SER A 81 25.14 4.18 21.34
N LEU A 82 24.09 4.50 20.57
CA LEU A 82 23.47 5.82 20.56
C LEU A 82 22.39 5.94 21.63
N ILE A 83 21.44 5.00 21.69
CA ILE A 83 20.32 5.09 22.64
C ILE A 83 20.75 4.77 24.07
N GLY A 84 21.78 3.93 24.23
CA GLY A 84 22.30 3.53 25.54
C GLY A 84 21.23 2.85 26.38
N ALA A 85 21.15 3.26 27.65
CA ALA A 85 20.21 2.67 28.62
C ALA A 85 18.85 3.38 28.68
N LEU A 86 18.59 4.38 27.83
CA LEU A 86 17.36 5.16 27.87
C LEU A 86 16.15 4.29 27.49
N PRO A 87 15.10 4.24 28.32
CA PRO A 87 13.81 3.69 27.93
C PRO A 87 13.30 4.37 26.66
N ASN A 88 13.25 3.60 25.58
CA ASN A 88 12.91 4.08 24.25
C ASN A 88 11.44 3.78 23.95
N LEU A 89 10.61 4.81 23.92
CA LEU A 89 9.19 4.73 23.61
C LEU A 89 8.96 5.24 22.19
N TYR A 90 8.03 4.61 21.48
CA TYR A 90 7.57 5.07 20.18
C TYR A 90 6.06 5.15 20.15
N TYR A 91 5.54 6.20 19.52
CA TYR A 91 4.24 6.10 18.86
C TYR A 91 4.44 5.58 17.45
N TYR A 92 3.81 4.45 17.12
CA TYR A 92 3.87 3.83 15.79
C TYR A 92 2.46 3.66 15.22
N ALA A 93 2.29 3.81 13.90
CA ALA A 93 0.99 3.54 13.29
C ALA A 93 0.61 2.07 13.50
N ALA A 94 -0.64 1.79 13.91
CA ALA A 94 -1.13 0.44 14.13
C ALA A 94 -0.99 -0.45 12.88
N ASN A 95 -1.03 0.17 11.70
CA ASN A 95 -0.90 -0.45 10.40
C ASN A 95 0.55 -0.70 9.93
N ASN A 96 1.59 -0.35 10.72
CA ASN A 96 2.99 -0.58 10.36
C ASN A 96 3.70 -1.52 11.35
N PRO A 97 3.24 -2.78 11.49
CA PRO A 97 3.84 -3.73 12.43
C PRO A 97 5.28 -4.12 12.07
N SER A 98 5.65 -4.08 10.79
CA SER A 98 6.97 -4.51 10.35
C SER A 98 8.06 -3.55 10.82
N GLU A 99 7.91 -2.25 10.61
CA GLU A 99 8.91 -1.27 11.07
C GLU A 99 8.91 -1.13 12.59
N ALA A 100 7.72 -1.18 13.23
CA ALA A 100 7.63 -1.25 14.69
C ALA A 100 8.44 -2.44 15.25
N THR A 101 8.43 -3.59 14.56
CA THR A 101 9.23 -4.76 14.96
C THR A 101 10.74 -4.53 14.77
N ILE A 102 11.16 -3.76 13.76
CA ILE A 102 12.57 -3.36 13.60
C ILE A 102 12.99 -2.44 14.77
N ALA A 103 12.18 -1.44 15.12
CA ALA A 103 12.42 -0.57 16.26
C ALA A 103 12.52 -1.35 17.58
N LYS A 104 11.68 -2.36 17.79
CA LYS A 104 11.78 -3.28 18.93
C LYS A 104 13.12 -4.01 19.00
N ARG A 105 13.54 -4.61 17.89
CA ARG A 105 14.71 -5.49 17.83
C ARG A 105 16.04 -4.74 17.83
N ARG A 106 16.04 -3.51 17.30
CA ARG A 106 17.26 -2.72 17.08
C ARG A 106 17.38 -1.52 18.00
N GLY A 107 16.27 -0.91 18.42
CA GLY A 107 16.26 0.29 19.26
C GLY A 107 15.72 0.08 20.68
N TYR A 108 15.44 -1.17 21.09
CA TYR A 108 14.85 -1.50 22.39
C TYR A 108 13.48 -0.85 22.62
N ALA A 109 12.73 -0.59 21.54
CA ALA A 109 11.53 0.22 21.60
C ALA A 109 10.33 -0.49 22.24
N SER A 110 9.59 0.24 23.08
CA SER A 110 8.16 -0.02 23.34
C SER A 110 7.32 0.77 22.33
N THR A 111 6.57 0.08 21.48
CA THR A 111 5.92 0.66 20.29
C THR A 111 4.42 0.75 20.51
N ILE A 112 3.99 1.86 21.10
CA ILE A 112 2.59 2.16 21.41
C ILE A 112 1.89 2.53 20.11
N SER A 113 0.82 1.81 19.76
CA SER A 113 0.11 2.08 18.52
C SER A 113 -0.73 3.34 18.59
N TYR A 114 -0.82 4.03 17.47
CA TYR A 114 -1.86 5.03 17.20
C TYR A 114 -2.67 4.64 15.96
N LEU A 115 -3.91 5.11 15.88
CA LEU A 115 -4.77 4.87 14.74
C LEU A 115 -4.40 5.83 13.59
N THR A 116 -4.46 5.35 12.35
CA THR A 116 -4.45 6.23 11.19
C THR A 116 -5.71 7.11 11.16
N PRO A 117 -5.69 8.26 10.46
CA PRO A 117 -6.88 9.09 10.31
C PRO A 117 -8.07 8.25 9.80
N PRO A 118 -9.31 8.55 10.23
CA PRO A 118 -10.46 7.83 9.74
C PRO A 118 -10.52 7.93 8.22
N ALA A 119 -10.60 6.78 7.57
CA ALA A 119 -10.58 6.73 6.13
C ALA A 119 -11.92 7.18 5.54
N GLU A 120 -11.88 7.86 4.40
CA GLU A 120 -13.04 8.29 3.64
C GLU A 120 -13.02 7.68 2.24
N ASN A 121 -14.20 7.52 1.64
CA ASN A 121 -14.27 7.26 0.20
C ASN A 121 -13.78 8.51 -0.55
N ALA A 122 -12.85 8.32 -1.50
CA ALA A 122 -12.20 9.40 -2.23
C ALA A 122 -13.19 10.29 -2.97
N GLY A 123 -14.30 9.73 -3.47
CA GLY A 123 -15.35 10.45 -4.17
C GLY A 123 -14.98 10.83 -5.60
N LEU A 124 -15.90 11.54 -6.28
CA LEU A 124 -15.69 12.09 -7.62
C LEU A 124 -15.65 13.62 -7.57
N TYR A 125 -14.87 14.24 -8.46
CA TYR A 125 -14.68 15.68 -8.53
C TYR A 125 -14.52 16.16 -9.98
N LYS A 126 -14.77 17.45 -10.22
CA LYS A 126 -14.60 18.11 -11.53
C LYS A 126 -15.20 17.25 -12.68
N GLY A 127 -14.43 17.00 -13.74
CA GLY A 127 -14.87 16.21 -14.90
C GLY A 127 -15.26 14.76 -14.57
N LEU A 128 -14.66 14.13 -13.55
CA LEU A 128 -15.04 12.77 -13.13
C LEU A 128 -16.45 12.73 -12.55
N LYS A 129 -16.86 13.79 -11.86
CA LYS A 129 -18.22 13.93 -11.34
C LYS A 129 -19.23 14.13 -12.48
N GLU A 130 -18.90 15.02 -13.42
CA GLU A 130 -19.71 15.24 -14.63
C GLU A 130 -19.89 13.93 -15.41
N LEU A 131 -18.82 13.16 -15.60
CA LEU A 131 -18.88 11.85 -16.24
C LEU A 131 -19.79 10.88 -15.49
N GLY A 132 -19.75 10.86 -14.15
CA GLY A 132 -20.65 10.07 -13.32
C GLY A 132 -22.14 10.44 -13.51
N GLU A 133 -22.44 11.73 -13.67
CA GLU A 133 -23.80 12.22 -13.96
C GLU A 133 -24.27 11.81 -15.37
N LEU A 134 -23.37 11.82 -16.36
CA LEU A 134 -23.65 11.34 -17.72
C LEU A 134 -23.94 9.83 -17.73
N VAL A 135 -23.11 9.03 -17.04
CA VAL A 135 -23.32 7.58 -16.88
C VAL A 135 -24.66 7.30 -16.18
N GLY A 136 -24.98 8.01 -15.09
CA GLY A 136 -26.27 7.86 -14.41
C GLY A 136 -27.48 8.21 -15.29
N SER A 137 -27.31 9.16 -16.21
CA SER A 137 -28.35 9.54 -17.18
C SER A 137 -28.57 8.51 -18.28
N TYR A 138 -27.59 7.63 -18.52
CA TYR A 138 -27.66 6.61 -19.57
C TYR A 138 -28.87 5.69 -19.40
N GLN A 139 -29.18 5.22 -18.19
CA GLN A 139 -30.31 4.31 -17.95
C GLN A 139 -31.64 4.83 -18.51
N GLN A 140 -31.93 6.12 -18.32
CA GLN A 140 -33.18 6.72 -18.77
C GLN A 140 -33.20 6.98 -20.28
N LEU A 141 -32.03 7.15 -20.89
CA LEU A 141 -31.87 7.51 -22.29
C LEU A 141 -31.51 6.32 -23.20
N ARG A 142 -31.13 5.17 -22.62
CA ARG A 142 -30.61 3.96 -23.28
C ARG A 142 -31.46 3.53 -24.48
N GLU A 143 -32.77 3.34 -24.26
CA GLU A 143 -33.72 2.90 -25.30
C GLU A 143 -34.27 4.04 -26.17
N SER A 144 -33.97 5.29 -25.82
CA SER A 144 -34.44 6.45 -26.57
C SER A 144 -33.53 6.76 -27.76
N SER A 145 -34.00 7.58 -28.72
CA SER A 145 -33.16 8.10 -29.79
C SER A 145 -31.96 8.93 -29.31
N ARG A 146 -31.92 9.29 -28.01
CA ARG A 146 -30.82 10.02 -27.38
C ARG A 146 -29.74 9.11 -26.80
N GLY A 147 -29.96 7.78 -26.75
CA GLY A 147 -29.01 6.80 -26.22
C GLY A 147 -27.66 6.80 -26.94
N VAL A 148 -27.64 7.15 -28.22
CA VAL A 148 -26.40 7.32 -29.00
C VAL A 148 -25.62 8.56 -28.55
N GLN A 149 -26.30 9.71 -28.48
CA GLN A 149 -25.66 11.00 -28.18
C GLN A 149 -25.06 11.03 -26.77
N ILE A 150 -25.73 10.40 -25.80
CA ILE A 150 -25.20 10.30 -24.43
C ILE A 150 -23.93 9.44 -24.38
N VAL A 151 -23.83 8.37 -25.17
CA VAL A 151 -22.61 7.54 -25.21
C VAL A 151 -21.46 8.31 -25.84
N ASN A 152 -21.70 9.08 -26.92
CA ASN A 152 -20.68 9.96 -27.48
C ASN A 152 -20.19 10.99 -26.44
N ALA A 153 -21.10 11.59 -25.66
CA ALA A 153 -20.73 12.53 -24.60
C ALA A 153 -19.94 11.85 -23.46
N ILE A 154 -20.32 10.63 -23.05
CA ILE A 154 -19.58 9.81 -22.08
C ILE A 154 -18.16 9.54 -22.60
N VAL A 155 -18.02 9.13 -23.85
CA VAL A 155 -16.72 8.83 -24.47
C VAL A 155 -15.85 10.09 -24.57
N GLU A 156 -16.40 11.21 -25.03
CA GLU A 156 -15.69 12.50 -25.11
C GLU A 156 -15.21 12.97 -23.73
N THR A 157 -16.11 12.95 -22.74
CA THR A 157 -15.78 13.36 -21.36
C THR A 157 -14.79 12.40 -20.70
N SER A 158 -14.84 11.09 -21.03
CA SER A 158 -13.87 10.10 -20.58
C SER A 158 -12.46 10.40 -21.10
N ARG A 159 -12.33 10.80 -22.37
CA ARG A 159 -11.05 11.23 -22.95
C ARG A 159 -10.52 12.51 -22.27
N LEU A 160 -11.40 13.48 -21.98
CA LEU A 160 -11.01 14.68 -21.21
C LEU A 160 -10.50 14.34 -19.81
N CYS A 161 -11.00 13.26 -19.20
CA CYS A 161 -10.56 12.78 -17.90
C CYS A 161 -9.37 11.79 -17.96
N ASN A 162 -8.78 11.58 -19.14
CA ASN A 162 -7.72 10.60 -19.41
C ASN A 162 -8.10 9.14 -19.04
N LEU A 163 -9.39 8.79 -19.06
CA LEU A 163 -9.86 7.42 -18.77
C LEU A 163 -9.73 6.48 -19.98
N ASP A 164 -9.42 7.00 -21.16
CA ASP A 164 -9.04 6.24 -22.36
C ASP A 164 -7.76 5.41 -22.16
N LYS A 165 -6.94 5.77 -21.16
CA LYS A 165 -5.75 5.01 -20.75
C LYS A 165 -6.06 3.81 -19.85
N ASP A 166 -7.26 3.78 -19.26
CA ASP A 166 -7.72 2.74 -18.33
C ASP A 166 -8.80 1.84 -18.95
N VAL A 167 -9.55 2.40 -19.91
CA VAL A 167 -10.68 1.76 -20.57
C VAL A 167 -10.53 1.92 -22.09
N ALA A 168 -10.67 0.82 -22.83
CA ALA A 168 -10.70 0.88 -24.28
C ALA A 168 -11.96 1.62 -24.77
N LEU A 169 -11.78 2.82 -25.33
CA LEU A 169 -12.86 3.64 -25.87
C LEU A 169 -12.95 3.51 -27.40
N PRO A 170 -14.17 3.50 -27.98
CA PRO A 170 -14.35 3.39 -29.42
C PRO A 170 -13.94 4.70 -30.13
N GLU A 171 -13.25 4.57 -31.27
CA GLU A 171 -12.93 5.69 -32.17
C GLU A 171 -14.10 6.07 -33.08
N GLN A 172 -14.96 5.11 -33.37
CA GLN A 172 -16.16 5.30 -34.19
C GLN A 172 -17.32 5.90 -33.40
N ASP A 173 -18.25 6.55 -34.10
CA ASP A 173 -19.44 7.14 -33.49
C ASP A 173 -20.35 6.06 -32.88
N ALA A 174 -20.98 6.36 -31.74
CA ALA A 174 -21.84 5.41 -31.03
C ALA A 174 -23.09 4.99 -31.82
N SER A 175 -23.43 5.67 -32.93
CA SER A 175 -24.48 5.26 -33.88
C SER A 175 -24.11 4.00 -34.65
N GLU A 176 -22.82 3.70 -34.81
CA GLU A 176 -22.30 2.51 -35.48
C GLU A 176 -22.23 1.30 -34.54
N LEU A 177 -22.34 1.53 -33.23
CA LEU A 177 -22.39 0.48 -32.22
C LEU A 177 -23.81 -0.06 -32.06
N ASN A 178 -23.94 -1.36 -31.80
CA ASN A 178 -25.20 -1.91 -31.34
C ASN A 178 -25.45 -1.56 -29.86
N GLU A 179 -26.60 -1.92 -29.33
CA GLU A 179 -26.97 -1.61 -27.94
C GLU A 179 -26.04 -2.28 -26.92
N GLU A 180 -25.73 -3.56 -27.10
CA GLU A 180 -24.83 -4.32 -26.22
C GLU A 180 -23.42 -3.74 -26.17
N GLN A 181 -22.89 -3.29 -27.30
CA GLN A 181 -21.58 -2.63 -27.40
C GLN A 181 -21.58 -1.27 -26.70
N ARG A 182 -22.67 -0.51 -26.82
CA ARG A 182 -22.83 0.75 -26.08
C ARG A 182 -22.88 0.50 -24.57
N ASP A 183 -23.63 -0.51 -24.13
CA ASP A 183 -23.68 -0.91 -22.72
C ASP A 183 -22.31 -1.31 -22.20
N ALA A 184 -21.53 -2.07 -22.98
CA ALA A 184 -20.17 -2.48 -22.59
C ALA A 184 -19.23 -1.28 -22.41
N VAL A 185 -19.31 -0.27 -23.29
CA VAL A 185 -18.53 0.98 -23.14
C VAL A 185 -18.94 1.71 -21.85
N VAL A 186 -20.24 1.88 -21.62
CA VAL A 186 -20.74 2.58 -20.42
C VAL A 186 -20.37 1.81 -19.16
N GLY A 187 -20.54 0.49 -19.15
CA GLY A 187 -20.19 -0.37 -18.01
C GLY A 187 -18.70 -0.35 -17.69
N ALA A 188 -17.83 -0.35 -18.70
CA ALA A 188 -16.38 -0.26 -18.51
C ALA A 188 -15.95 1.11 -17.97
N VAL A 189 -16.54 2.22 -18.43
CA VAL A 189 -16.31 3.55 -17.84
C VAL A 189 -16.86 3.63 -16.42
N TYR A 190 -18.05 3.05 -16.20
CA TYR A 190 -18.72 3.13 -14.91
C TYR A 190 -17.95 2.37 -13.81
N ARG A 191 -17.45 1.16 -14.09
CA ARG A 191 -16.63 0.42 -13.11
C ARG A 191 -15.39 1.21 -12.72
N GLN A 192 -14.76 1.91 -13.67
CA GLN A 192 -13.55 2.70 -13.41
C GLN A 192 -13.84 3.92 -12.55
N LEU A 193 -14.99 4.58 -12.77
CA LEU A 193 -15.45 5.67 -11.89
C LEU A 193 -15.76 5.18 -10.47
N MET A 194 -16.41 4.02 -10.34
CA MET A 194 -16.73 3.48 -9.01
C MET A 194 -15.50 3.01 -8.26
N GLU A 195 -14.47 2.52 -8.96
CA GLU A 195 -13.17 2.24 -8.35
C GLU A 195 -12.54 3.51 -7.75
N ILE A 196 -12.56 4.63 -8.48
CA ILE A 196 -12.06 5.92 -7.98
C ILE A 196 -12.93 6.40 -6.81
N GLU A 197 -14.26 6.42 -6.96
CA GLU A 197 -15.20 6.95 -5.95
C GLU A 197 -15.08 6.20 -4.63
N SER A 198 -15.04 4.87 -4.70
CA SER A 198 -15.18 4.00 -3.54
C SER A 198 -13.85 3.72 -2.83
N ARG A 199 -12.71 4.07 -3.43
CA ARG A 199 -11.40 3.86 -2.80
C ARG A 199 -11.36 4.52 -1.42
N LEU A 200 -11.13 3.70 -0.40
CA LEU A 200 -11.11 4.12 1.00
C LEU A 200 -9.70 4.55 1.40
N LEU A 201 -9.50 5.79 1.83
CA LEU A 201 -8.18 6.31 2.21
C LEU A 201 -8.28 7.45 3.23
N PRO A 202 -7.24 7.70 4.04
CA PRO A 202 -7.23 8.81 4.97
C PRO A 202 -7.07 10.15 4.23
N CYS A 203 -7.99 11.08 4.49
CA CYS A 203 -7.99 12.45 3.95
C CYS A 203 -7.60 13.47 5.03
N GLY A 204 -6.51 13.23 5.76
CA GLY A 204 -6.03 14.13 6.81
C GLY A 204 -4.89 13.53 7.62
N LEU A 205 -4.55 14.16 8.75
CA LEU A 205 -3.53 13.68 9.68
C LEU A 205 -4.10 13.33 11.05
N HIS A 206 -3.50 12.32 11.69
CA HIS A 206 -3.93 11.88 13.02
C HIS A 206 -3.36 12.80 14.10
N THR A 207 -4.14 13.03 15.15
CA THR A 207 -3.66 13.65 16.38
C THR A 207 -3.76 12.63 17.50
N ILE A 208 -2.63 12.28 18.12
CA ILE A 208 -2.57 11.33 19.24
C ILE A 208 -3.58 11.72 20.35
N GLY A 209 -4.36 10.75 20.80
CA GLY A 209 -5.39 10.94 21.84
C GLY A 209 -6.66 11.64 21.35
N LYS A 210 -6.87 11.74 20.03
CA LYS A 210 -8.14 12.14 19.43
C LYS A 210 -8.68 11.00 18.56
N PRO A 211 -9.48 10.08 19.12
CA PRO A 211 -10.10 9.02 18.32
C PRO A 211 -11.13 9.61 17.34
N PRO A 212 -11.46 8.86 16.27
CA PRO A 212 -12.53 9.25 15.36
C PRO A 212 -13.89 9.27 16.07
N THR A 213 -14.76 10.15 15.62
CA THR A 213 -16.17 10.13 15.99
C THR A 213 -16.87 8.90 15.41
N ALA A 214 -18.04 8.55 15.95
CA ALA A 214 -18.81 7.41 15.46
C ALA A 214 -19.21 7.56 13.98
N GLU A 215 -19.53 8.79 13.53
CA GLU A 215 -19.85 9.06 12.12
C GLU A 215 -18.62 8.91 11.21
N GLU A 216 -17.44 9.38 11.63
CA GLU A 216 -16.19 9.20 10.88
C GLU A 216 -15.77 7.72 10.76
N ALA A 217 -16.19 6.88 11.72
CA ALA A 217 -15.92 5.44 11.69
C ALA A 217 -16.77 4.66 10.66
N ILE A 218 -17.82 5.26 10.08
CA ILE A 218 -18.78 4.56 9.20
C ILE A 218 -18.07 3.91 8.00
N ALA A 219 -17.22 4.65 7.29
CA ALA A 219 -16.60 4.15 6.07
C ALA A 219 -15.63 2.98 6.36
N THR A 220 -14.93 3.03 7.50
CA THR A 220 -14.11 1.93 8.01
C THR A 220 -14.98 0.71 8.32
N LEU A 221 -16.09 0.90 9.03
CA LEU A 221 -17.03 -0.19 9.37
C LEU A 221 -17.71 -0.80 8.14
N VAL A 222 -17.99 -0.02 7.10
CA VAL A 222 -18.52 -0.52 5.82
C VAL A 222 -17.56 -1.53 5.20
N ASN A 223 -16.26 -1.24 5.21
CA ASN A 223 -15.26 -2.14 4.66
C ASN A 223 -15.00 -3.36 5.58
N ILE A 224 -15.06 -3.19 6.90
CA ILE A 224 -15.04 -4.33 7.85
C ILE A 224 -16.21 -5.28 7.56
N ALA A 225 -17.39 -4.73 7.25
CA ALA A 225 -18.60 -5.48 6.92
C ALA A 225 -18.56 -6.14 5.53
N ALA A 226 -17.65 -5.72 4.66
CA ALA A 226 -17.54 -6.22 3.29
C ALA A 226 -16.69 -7.51 3.17
N LEU A 227 -16.01 -7.93 4.23
CA LEU A 227 -15.17 -9.12 4.25
C LEU A 227 -15.88 -10.32 4.87
N GLU A 228 -15.77 -11.47 4.23
CA GLU A 228 -16.15 -12.76 4.83
C GLU A 228 -15.17 -13.12 5.95
N ARG A 229 -15.68 -13.62 7.09
CA ARG A 229 -14.85 -14.03 8.24
C ARG A 229 -15.25 -15.42 8.71
N GLU A 230 -14.71 -16.43 8.01
CA GLU A 230 -15.02 -17.83 8.27
C GLU A 230 -14.65 -18.26 9.70
N ASP A 231 -13.50 -17.80 10.22
CA ASP A 231 -13.02 -18.12 11.57
C ASP A 231 -13.96 -17.58 12.67
N ASP A 232 -14.66 -16.48 12.40
CA ASP A 232 -15.65 -15.87 13.29
C ASP A 232 -17.08 -16.38 13.02
N GLY A 233 -17.27 -17.20 11.96
CA GLY A 233 -18.57 -17.64 11.49
C GLY A 233 -19.47 -16.50 11.00
N LEU A 234 -18.88 -15.45 10.40
CA LEU A 234 -19.61 -14.27 9.93
C LEU A 234 -19.59 -14.17 8.40
N ARG A 235 -20.78 -13.94 7.84
CA ARG A 235 -20.97 -13.60 6.42
C ARG A 235 -20.75 -12.10 6.18
N SER A 236 -20.26 -11.73 4.99
CA SER A 236 -20.14 -10.32 4.60
C SER A 236 -21.51 -9.72 4.25
N LEU A 237 -21.68 -8.42 4.48
CA LEU A 237 -22.91 -7.71 4.12
C LEU A 237 -23.19 -7.75 2.61
N PRO A 238 -22.21 -7.53 1.70
CA PRO A 238 -22.43 -7.68 0.26
C PRO A 238 -22.93 -9.08 -0.13
N SER A 239 -22.37 -10.15 0.45
CA SER A 239 -22.84 -11.52 0.20
C SER A 239 -24.28 -11.71 0.65
N LEU A 240 -24.63 -11.28 1.87
CA LEU A 240 -26.01 -11.40 2.38
C LEU A 240 -27.02 -10.65 1.49
N LEU A 241 -26.62 -9.49 0.95
CA LEU A 241 -27.44 -8.73 0.01
C LEU A 241 -27.57 -9.45 -1.35
N ALA A 242 -26.48 -9.95 -1.91
CA ALA A 242 -26.49 -10.70 -3.18
C ALA A 242 -27.34 -11.99 -3.08
N GLU A 243 -27.19 -12.76 -1.99
CA GLU A 243 -27.93 -14.00 -1.76
C GLU A 243 -29.43 -13.74 -1.61
N SER A 244 -29.83 -12.61 -1.03
CA SER A 244 -31.24 -12.25 -0.86
C SER A 244 -32.00 -12.06 -2.19
N ILE A 245 -31.27 -11.87 -3.29
CA ILE A 245 -31.81 -11.78 -4.65
C ILE A 245 -31.41 -12.98 -5.52
N GLY A 246 -30.85 -14.04 -4.92
CA GLY A 246 -30.47 -15.28 -5.60
C GLY A 246 -29.21 -15.17 -6.47
N ARG A 247 -28.30 -14.24 -6.16
CA ARG A 247 -26.99 -14.07 -6.82
C ARG A 247 -25.86 -14.41 -5.84
N SER A 248 -24.68 -14.75 -6.38
CA SER A 248 -23.44 -14.77 -5.60
C SER A 248 -22.69 -13.44 -5.75
N ILE A 249 -22.03 -12.96 -4.68
CA ILE A 249 -21.21 -11.75 -4.75
C ILE A 249 -20.01 -11.92 -5.71
N ASP A 250 -19.42 -13.12 -5.78
CA ASP A 250 -18.29 -13.40 -6.68
C ASP A 250 -18.68 -13.29 -8.15
N GLU A 251 -19.93 -13.65 -8.48
CA GLU A 251 -20.48 -13.47 -9.83
C GLU A 251 -20.68 -11.99 -10.14
N VAL A 252 -21.15 -11.21 -9.18
CA VAL A 252 -21.33 -9.76 -9.31
C VAL A 252 -19.98 -9.06 -9.48
N TYR A 253 -18.96 -9.42 -8.71
CA TYR A 253 -17.62 -8.87 -8.86
C TYR A 253 -17.00 -9.23 -10.21
N ARG A 254 -17.17 -10.47 -10.70
CA ARG A 254 -16.69 -10.86 -12.01
C ARG A 254 -17.37 -10.10 -13.14
N GLY A 255 -18.70 -10.00 -13.11
CA GLY A 255 -19.46 -9.21 -14.09
C GLY A 255 -19.11 -7.72 -14.04
N ASN A 256 -18.86 -7.19 -12.84
CA ASN A 256 -18.35 -5.83 -12.66
C ASN A 256 -16.96 -5.64 -13.29
N ASP A 257 -16.03 -6.57 -13.08
CA ASP A 257 -14.67 -6.54 -13.64
C ASP A 257 -14.72 -6.63 -15.18
N GLU A 258 -15.63 -7.45 -15.73
CA GLU A 258 -15.88 -7.59 -17.17
C GLU A 258 -16.62 -6.37 -17.78
N GLY A 259 -17.07 -5.41 -16.95
CA GLY A 259 -17.79 -4.22 -17.42
C GLY A 259 -19.23 -4.50 -17.86
N VAL A 260 -19.83 -5.59 -17.41
CA VAL A 260 -21.26 -5.90 -17.67
C VAL A 260 -22.12 -4.89 -16.92
N LEU A 261 -22.74 -3.96 -17.65
CA LEU A 261 -23.45 -2.81 -17.08
C LEU A 261 -24.42 -3.18 -15.94
N ALA A 262 -25.22 -4.23 -16.14
CA ALA A 262 -26.19 -4.68 -15.12
C ALA A 262 -25.53 -5.13 -13.81
N ASP A 263 -24.35 -5.77 -13.89
CA ASP A 263 -23.60 -6.21 -12.70
C ASP A 263 -22.81 -5.06 -12.07
N VAL A 264 -22.31 -4.10 -12.86
CA VAL A 264 -21.72 -2.85 -12.33
C VAL A 264 -22.75 -2.04 -11.54
N GLU A 265 -23.96 -1.89 -12.09
CA GLU A 265 -25.08 -1.22 -11.42
C GLU A 265 -25.53 -1.95 -10.15
N LEU A 266 -25.59 -3.30 -10.21
CA LEU A 266 -25.91 -4.12 -9.06
C LEU A 266 -24.85 -4.00 -7.96
N ASN A 267 -23.57 -4.04 -8.32
CA ASN A 267 -22.46 -3.87 -7.40
C ASN A 267 -22.53 -2.50 -6.70
N GLN A 268 -22.84 -1.44 -7.46
CA GLN A 268 -23.03 -0.11 -6.89
C GLN A 268 -24.23 -0.05 -5.93
N ARG A 269 -25.37 -0.66 -6.30
CA ARG A 269 -26.55 -0.73 -5.44
C ARG A 269 -26.27 -1.49 -4.15
N ILE A 270 -25.54 -2.59 -4.21
CA ILE A 270 -25.10 -3.36 -3.04
C ILE A 270 -24.19 -2.48 -2.16
N THR A 271 -23.21 -1.80 -2.75
CA THR A 271 -22.27 -0.92 -2.04
C THR A 271 -22.98 0.23 -1.33
N GLU A 272 -23.89 0.93 -2.01
CA GLU A 272 -24.67 2.01 -1.41
C GLU A 272 -25.59 1.51 -0.29
N THR A 273 -26.18 0.32 -0.47
CA THR A 273 -26.99 -0.31 0.58
C THR A 273 -26.15 -0.65 1.80
N CYS A 274 -24.90 -1.12 1.62
CA CYS A 274 -23.98 -1.35 2.73
C CYS A 274 -23.70 -0.06 3.50
N ARG A 275 -23.36 1.04 2.79
CA ARG A 275 -23.12 2.37 3.39
C ARG A 275 -24.32 2.85 4.22
N LEU A 276 -25.52 2.82 3.63
CA LEU A 276 -26.74 3.26 4.30
C LEU A 276 -27.08 2.40 5.52
N THR A 277 -26.88 1.08 5.42
CA THR A 277 -27.24 0.13 6.47
C THR A 277 -26.30 0.23 7.66
N VAL A 278 -24.98 0.29 7.42
CA VAL A 278 -23.99 0.50 8.48
C VAL A 278 -24.17 1.88 9.13
N GLY A 279 -24.39 2.94 8.34
CA GLY A 279 -24.67 4.27 8.88
C GLY A 279 -25.96 4.31 9.71
N ALA A 280 -26.99 3.54 9.35
CA ALA A 280 -28.21 3.42 10.15
C ALA A 280 -27.96 2.72 11.50
N MET A 281 -27.05 1.75 11.56
CA MET A 281 -26.63 1.14 12.82
C MET A 281 -25.85 2.13 13.68
N VAL A 282 -24.84 2.81 13.13
CA VAL A 282 -24.03 3.79 13.85
C VAL A 282 -24.92 4.89 14.47
N ARG A 283 -25.83 5.47 13.68
CA ARG A 283 -26.79 6.47 14.18
C ARG A 283 -27.74 5.94 15.25
N ALA A 284 -28.05 4.65 15.23
CA ALA A 284 -28.93 4.04 16.24
C ALA A 284 -28.22 3.82 17.60
N VAL A 285 -26.89 3.69 17.61
CA VAL A 285 -26.08 3.43 18.82
C VAL A 285 -25.28 4.65 19.30
N THR A 286 -25.33 5.75 18.56
CA THR A 286 -24.66 7.01 18.90
C THR A 286 -25.61 7.92 19.70
N GLY A 287 -25.15 8.45 20.84
CA GLY A 287 -25.90 9.40 21.65
C GLY A 287 -25.98 10.80 21.00
N ASN A 288 -26.80 11.69 21.57
CA ASN A 288 -26.89 13.09 21.11
C ASN A 288 -25.56 13.89 21.28
N ASP A 289 -24.61 13.34 22.04
CA ASP A 289 -23.27 13.89 22.26
C ASP A 289 -22.21 13.33 21.28
N GLY A 290 -22.63 12.53 20.29
CA GLY A 290 -21.75 11.95 19.27
C GLY A 290 -20.90 10.77 19.77
N ARG A 291 -21.07 10.34 21.03
CA ARG A 291 -20.33 9.22 21.61
C ARG A 291 -21.10 7.91 21.47
N VAL A 292 -20.35 6.82 21.31
CA VAL A 292 -20.90 5.46 21.29
C VAL A 292 -21.54 5.19 22.65
N THR A 293 -22.87 5.16 22.70
CA THR A 293 -23.62 4.99 23.96
C THR A 293 -24.22 3.60 23.99
N LEU A 294 -23.38 2.57 24.17
CA LEU A 294 -23.84 1.18 24.31
C LEU A 294 -24.65 0.96 25.61
N GLN A 295 -24.50 1.84 26.60
CA GLN A 295 -25.30 1.84 27.82
C GLN A 295 -26.48 2.83 27.73
N GLN A 296 -27.68 2.25 27.70
CA GLN A 296 -28.94 2.85 28.15
C GLN A 296 -29.63 3.88 27.25
N ASN A 297 -29.94 3.54 26.00
CA ASN A 297 -31.21 3.99 25.43
C ASN A 297 -31.86 2.85 24.64
N PHE A 298 -33.11 2.52 24.99
CA PHE A 298 -33.98 1.53 24.35
C PHE A 298 -33.76 0.02 24.55
N GLY A 299 -32.61 -0.48 25.02
CA GLY A 299 -32.42 -1.94 25.21
C GLY A 299 -33.40 -2.60 26.19
N TRP A 300 -33.78 -1.91 27.27
CA TRP A 300 -34.80 -2.39 28.21
C TRP A 300 -36.22 -2.30 27.63
N LEU A 301 -36.49 -1.28 26.81
CA LEU A 301 -37.80 -1.06 26.18
C LEU A 301 -38.05 -2.06 25.06
N LEU A 302 -37.03 -2.36 24.23
CA LEU A 302 -37.07 -3.42 23.23
C LEU A 302 -37.23 -4.80 23.90
N LYS A 303 -36.46 -5.11 24.94
CA LYS A 303 -36.65 -6.37 25.70
C LYS A 303 -38.04 -6.48 26.33
N LEU A 304 -38.62 -5.36 26.79
CA LEU A 304 -39.99 -5.30 27.30
C LEU A 304 -41.02 -5.55 26.19
N VAL A 305 -40.86 -4.95 25.00
CA VAL A 305 -41.76 -5.11 23.86
C VAL A 305 -41.64 -6.52 23.22
N GLU A 306 -40.43 -7.08 23.17
CA GLU A 306 -40.18 -8.47 22.78
C GLU A 306 -40.77 -9.47 23.78
N SER A 307 -40.76 -9.16 25.09
CA SER A 307 -41.42 -9.98 26.11
C SER A 307 -42.94 -10.02 25.97
N VAL A 308 -43.52 -9.09 25.20
CA VAL A 308 -44.96 -9.01 24.85
C VAL A 308 -45.24 -9.58 23.44
N GLY A 309 -44.24 -10.15 22.76
CA GLY A 309 -44.40 -10.86 21.48
C GLY A 309 -44.36 -9.97 20.23
N ILE A 310 -43.94 -8.71 20.34
CA ILE A 310 -43.81 -7.79 19.20
C ILE A 310 -42.30 -7.62 18.90
N LYS A 311 -41.81 -8.24 17.81
CA LYS A 311 -40.45 -7.98 17.30
C LYS A 311 -40.49 -6.78 16.34
N LEU A 312 -40.00 -5.63 16.78
CA LEU A 312 -39.78 -4.49 15.90
C LEU A 312 -38.52 -4.75 15.05
N PRO A 313 -38.56 -4.50 13.73
CA PRO A 313 -37.38 -4.67 12.88
C PRO A 313 -36.29 -3.68 13.31
N SER A 314 -35.05 -4.16 13.36
CA SER A 314 -33.90 -3.30 13.64
C SER A 314 -33.76 -2.19 12.58
N PRO A 315 -33.13 -1.05 12.92
CA PRO A 315 -32.91 0.05 11.97
C PRO A 315 -32.19 -0.40 10.70
N TRP A 316 -31.18 -1.27 10.82
CA TRP A 316 -30.44 -1.83 9.68
C TRP A 316 -31.32 -2.74 8.81
N LEU A 317 -32.11 -3.65 9.40
CA LEU A 317 -33.02 -4.50 8.64
C LEU A 317 -34.06 -3.69 7.86
N ARG A 318 -34.54 -2.59 8.44
CA ARG A 318 -35.47 -1.67 7.76
C ARG A 318 -34.80 -1.04 6.53
N THR A 319 -33.55 -0.58 6.64
CA THR A 319 -32.80 -0.01 5.52
C THR A 319 -32.59 -1.02 4.40
N VAL A 320 -32.18 -2.25 4.74
CA VAL A 320 -31.97 -3.33 3.75
C VAL A 320 -33.26 -3.64 2.97
N ARG A 321 -34.40 -3.74 3.68
CA ARG A 321 -35.72 -3.95 3.05
C ARG A 321 -36.16 -2.77 2.18
N GLN A 322 -35.90 -1.53 2.62
CA GLN A 322 -36.20 -0.33 1.83
C GLN A 322 -35.36 -0.25 0.55
N ALA A 323 -34.12 -0.74 0.58
CA ALA A 323 -33.26 -0.87 -0.59
C ALA A 323 -33.65 -2.02 -1.52
N GLY A 324 -34.72 -2.77 -1.21
CA GLY A 324 -35.30 -3.83 -2.04
C GLY A 324 -34.73 -5.24 -1.81
N PHE A 325 -33.90 -5.44 -0.78
CA PHE A 325 -33.34 -6.74 -0.41
C PHE A 325 -34.21 -7.42 0.67
N ASN A 326 -35.42 -7.81 0.29
CA ASN A 326 -36.47 -8.20 1.24
C ASN A 326 -36.26 -9.59 1.89
N SER A 327 -35.50 -10.47 1.23
CA SER A 327 -35.31 -11.87 1.64
C SER A 327 -33.96 -12.11 2.34
N VAL A 328 -33.32 -11.04 2.84
CA VAL A 328 -32.04 -11.17 3.56
C VAL A 328 -32.20 -12.06 4.79
N ASP A 329 -31.22 -12.92 5.06
CA ASP A 329 -31.20 -13.72 6.28
C ASP A 329 -31.02 -12.81 7.50
N GLN A 330 -32.07 -12.70 8.31
CA GLN A 330 -32.07 -11.83 9.47
C GLN A 330 -31.13 -12.33 10.57
N GLU A 331 -30.97 -13.65 10.74
CA GLU A 331 -30.12 -14.21 11.79
C GLU A 331 -28.65 -13.89 11.52
N GLU A 332 -28.18 -14.13 10.29
CA GLU A 332 -26.82 -13.81 9.86
C GLU A 332 -26.57 -12.30 9.86
N LEU A 333 -27.55 -11.51 9.44
CA LEU A 333 -27.47 -10.05 9.51
C LEU A 333 -27.31 -9.55 10.96
N ASP A 334 -28.10 -10.07 11.90
CA ASP A 334 -28.00 -9.65 13.30
C ASP A 334 -26.69 -10.09 13.96
N LYS A 335 -26.10 -11.24 13.57
CA LYS A 335 -24.74 -11.66 13.98
C LYS A 335 -23.68 -10.67 13.51
N LEU A 336 -23.69 -10.33 12.22
CA LEU A 336 -22.75 -9.36 11.63
C LEU A 336 -22.84 -7.99 12.33
N PHE A 337 -24.06 -7.49 12.55
CA PHE A 337 -24.24 -6.18 13.17
C PHE A 337 -23.88 -6.17 14.67
N GLY A 338 -23.95 -7.30 15.36
CA GLY A 338 -23.37 -7.46 16.69
C GLY A 338 -21.85 -7.30 16.68
N TYR A 339 -21.17 -7.89 15.71
CA TYR A 339 -19.72 -7.74 15.52
C TYR A 339 -19.32 -6.31 15.14
N LEU A 340 -20.07 -5.66 14.25
CA LEU A 340 -19.80 -4.27 13.85
C LEU A 340 -19.97 -3.27 14.99
N GLN A 341 -20.91 -3.50 15.91
CA GLN A 341 -21.05 -2.68 17.12
C GLN A 341 -19.84 -2.81 18.05
N PHE A 342 -19.31 -4.03 18.21
CA PHE A 342 -18.06 -4.24 18.93
C PHE A 342 -16.90 -3.51 18.25
N CYS A 343 -16.76 -3.61 16.92
CA CYS A 343 -15.72 -2.90 16.18
C CYS A 343 -15.82 -1.39 16.34
N LEU A 344 -17.04 -0.82 16.27
CA LEU A 344 -17.28 0.61 16.48
C LEU A 344 -16.75 1.09 17.83
N GLU A 345 -16.99 0.32 18.90
CA GLU A 345 -16.45 0.62 20.23
C GLU A 345 -14.92 0.65 20.22
N GLN A 346 -14.27 -0.30 19.53
CA GLN A 346 -12.81 -0.36 19.49
C GLN A 346 -12.20 0.75 18.62
N VAL A 347 -12.85 1.12 17.50
CA VAL A 347 -12.41 2.23 16.63
C VAL A 347 -12.46 3.57 17.37
N CYS A 348 -13.51 3.80 18.16
CA CYS A 348 -13.70 5.06 18.91
C CYS A 348 -13.04 5.08 20.29
N ALA A 349 -12.27 4.05 20.65
CA ALA A 349 -11.64 3.97 21.97
C ALA A 349 -10.44 4.94 22.08
N ASP A 350 -10.37 5.65 23.21
CA ASP A 350 -9.27 6.59 23.51
C ASP A 350 -8.28 5.97 24.49
N GLN A 351 -7.26 5.28 23.97
CA GLN A 351 -6.29 4.53 24.77
C GLN A 351 -4.83 4.95 24.54
N GLU A 352 -4.57 5.80 23.55
CA GLU A 352 -3.22 6.14 23.09
C GLU A 352 -2.43 6.87 24.18
N MET A 353 -2.99 7.97 24.72
CA MET A 353 -2.35 8.76 25.77
C MET A 353 -2.26 8.03 27.10
N GLU A 354 -3.29 7.24 27.46
CA GLU A 354 -3.27 6.42 28.68
C GLU A 354 -2.11 5.42 28.65
N SER A 355 -1.84 4.84 27.48
CA SER A 355 -0.78 3.83 27.32
C SER A 355 0.61 4.44 27.37
N LEU A 356 0.79 5.68 26.88
CA LEU A 356 2.03 6.43 27.08
C LEU A 356 2.28 6.72 28.56
N LEU A 357 1.25 7.12 29.31
CA LEU A 357 1.38 7.36 30.76
C LEU A 357 1.79 6.08 31.48
N LYS A 358 1.15 4.95 31.19
CA LYS A 358 1.55 3.63 31.72
C LYS A 358 3.02 3.31 31.43
N ALA A 359 3.47 3.55 30.20
CA ALA A 359 4.86 3.30 29.82
C ALA A 359 5.84 4.19 30.60
N LEU A 360 5.51 5.48 30.77
CA LEU A 360 6.33 6.43 31.52
C LEU A 360 6.34 6.14 33.03
N ASP A 361 5.26 5.58 33.57
CA ASP A 361 5.17 5.11 34.96
C ASP A 361 5.86 3.75 35.19
N GLY A 362 6.45 3.16 34.15
CA GLY A 362 7.14 1.86 34.23
C GLY A 362 6.18 0.66 34.34
N GLU A 363 4.92 0.84 33.94
CA GLU A 363 3.92 -0.21 33.92
C GLU A 363 3.95 -1.05 32.63
N TYR A 364 3.21 -2.17 32.65
CA TYR A 364 3.09 -3.05 31.50
C TYR A 364 2.06 -2.52 30.49
N VAL A 365 2.53 -2.06 29.33
CA VAL A 365 1.67 -1.74 28.18
C VAL A 365 1.20 -3.03 27.51
N LEU A 366 -0.12 -3.18 27.36
CA LEU A 366 -0.72 -4.38 26.77
C LEU A 366 -0.23 -4.62 25.33
N PRO A 367 0.20 -5.84 24.97
CA PRO A 367 0.55 -6.16 23.60
C PRO A 367 -0.70 -6.35 22.74
N GLY A 368 -0.54 -6.18 21.43
CA GLY A 368 -1.58 -6.52 20.45
C GLY A 368 -0.99 -6.69 19.05
N PRO A 369 -1.74 -7.30 18.12
CA PRO A 369 -1.30 -7.37 16.74
C PRO A 369 -1.30 -5.96 16.14
N GLY A 370 -0.25 -5.63 15.38
CA GLY A 370 -0.35 -4.56 14.38
C GLY A 370 -0.74 -5.14 13.02
N GLY A 371 -1.32 -4.32 12.15
CA GLY A 371 -1.82 -4.73 10.86
C GLY A 371 -2.93 -3.83 10.35
N ASP A 372 -3.63 -4.28 9.31
CA ASP A 372 -4.75 -3.55 8.74
C ASP A 372 -6.01 -3.73 9.62
N PRO A 373 -6.60 -2.64 10.16
CA PRO A 373 -7.75 -2.73 11.06
C PRO A 373 -9.05 -3.15 10.35
N ILE A 374 -9.14 -3.02 9.03
CA ILE A 374 -10.28 -3.46 8.23
C ILE A 374 -10.25 -4.98 8.10
N ARG A 375 -9.09 -5.53 7.72
CA ARG A 375 -8.91 -6.99 7.60
C ARG A 375 -8.91 -7.68 8.96
N ASN A 376 -8.20 -7.12 9.93
CA ASN A 376 -8.10 -7.67 11.28
C ASN A 376 -8.48 -6.62 12.34
N PRO A 377 -9.77 -6.53 12.73
CA PRO A 377 -10.21 -5.66 13.82
C PRO A 377 -9.56 -5.96 15.18
N GLY A 378 -8.89 -7.10 15.36
CA GLY A 378 -8.08 -7.39 16.55
C GLY A 378 -6.90 -6.43 16.78
N VAL A 379 -6.52 -5.68 15.74
CA VAL A 379 -5.57 -4.56 15.80
C VAL A 379 -6.11 -3.44 16.71
N LEU A 380 -7.43 -3.28 16.78
CA LEU A 380 -8.11 -2.28 17.60
C LEU A 380 -8.32 -2.78 19.04
N PRO A 381 -8.43 -1.88 20.04
CA PRO A 381 -8.17 -0.44 19.94
C PRO A 381 -6.67 -0.16 19.81
N SER A 382 -6.31 1.07 19.42
CA SER A 382 -4.93 1.56 19.48
C SER A 382 -4.44 1.74 20.93
N GLY A 383 -3.21 2.20 21.14
CA GLY A 383 -2.57 2.28 22.46
C GLY A 383 -1.87 0.99 22.90
N LYS A 384 -1.83 -0.05 22.08
CA LYS A 384 -1.16 -1.32 22.42
C LYS A 384 0.31 -1.31 22.03
N ASN A 385 1.11 -2.10 22.72
CA ASN A 385 2.49 -2.38 22.33
C ASN A 385 2.50 -3.38 21.15
N ILE A 386 2.36 -2.88 19.92
CA ILE A 386 2.05 -3.72 18.76
C ILE A 386 3.17 -4.69 18.39
N HIS A 387 2.81 -5.84 17.84
CA HIS A 387 3.74 -6.84 17.31
C HIS A 387 3.31 -7.34 15.92
N ALA A 388 4.25 -7.99 15.22
CA ALA A 388 3.97 -8.76 14.02
C ALA A 388 3.27 -10.10 14.37
N LEU A 389 3.66 -11.21 13.73
CA LEU A 389 3.10 -12.55 13.95
C LEU A 389 4.20 -13.61 14.04
N ASP A 390 3.84 -14.84 14.39
CA ASP A 390 4.76 -15.98 14.32
C ASP A 390 5.16 -16.24 12.86
N PRO A 391 6.44 -16.10 12.48
CA PRO A 391 6.88 -16.27 11.10
C PRO A 391 6.66 -17.70 10.56
N GLN A 392 6.35 -18.70 11.40
CA GLN A 392 6.00 -20.06 10.97
C GLN A 392 4.49 -20.28 10.78
N ALA A 393 3.65 -19.32 11.14
CA ALA A 393 2.19 -19.40 10.96
C ALA A 393 1.73 -19.01 9.54
N ILE A 394 2.64 -18.52 8.70
CA ILE A 394 2.36 -18.06 7.34
C ILE A 394 3.08 -18.93 6.28
N PRO A 395 2.53 -19.04 5.07
CA PRO A 395 1.21 -18.57 4.67
C PRO A 395 0.08 -19.46 5.21
N THR A 396 -1.07 -18.86 5.55
CA THR A 396 -2.26 -19.60 5.97
C THR A 396 -2.96 -20.26 4.77
N ARG A 397 -3.88 -21.20 5.02
CA ARG A 397 -4.68 -21.82 3.95
C ARG A 397 -5.52 -20.80 3.19
N ALA A 398 -6.09 -19.81 3.89
CA ALA A 398 -6.83 -18.71 3.29
C ALA A 398 -5.92 -17.85 2.40
N ALA A 399 -4.71 -17.51 2.88
CA ALA A 399 -3.73 -16.76 2.09
C ALA A 399 -3.32 -17.51 0.81
N VAL A 400 -3.14 -18.83 0.87
CA VAL A 400 -2.85 -19.66 -0.32
C VAL A 400 -4.01 -19.66 -1.32
N ALA A 401 -5.26 -19.73 -0.83
CA ALA A 401 -6.44 -19.67 -1.70
C ALA A 401 -6.58 -18.29 -2.39
N ALA A 402 -6.39 -17.20 -1.65
CA ALA A 402 -6.38 -15.85 -2.20
C ALA A 402 -5.23 -15.63 -3.19
N ALA A 403 -4.03 -16.13 -2.85
CA ALA A 403 -2.85 -16.07 -3.72
C ALA A 403 -3.09 -16.72 -5.08
N LYS A 404 -3.75 -17.89 -5.11
CA LYS A 404 -4.10 -18.56 -6.37
C LYS A 404 -4.91 -17.65 -7.29
N VAL A 405 -5.94 -16.98 -6.76
CA VAL A 405 -6.82 -16.08 -7.55
C VAL A 405 -6.00 -14.94 -8.17
N VAL A 406 -5.11 -14.32 -7.40
CA VAL A 406 -4.25 -13.21 -7.88
C VAL A 406 -3.29 -13.70 -8.96
N VAL A 407 -2.64 -14.85 -8.74
CA VAL A 407 -1.70 -15.44 -9.70
C VAL A 407 -2.39 -15.79 -11.00
N ASP A 408 -3.55 -16.46 -10.93
CA ASP A 408 -4.30 -16.84 -12.13
C ASP A 408 -4.72 -15.59 -12.91
N ARG A 409 -5.25 -14.55 -12.24
CA ARG A 409 -5.60 -13.25 -12.86
C ARG A 409 -4.39 -12.57 -13.54
N LEU A 410 -3.24 -12.51 -12.86
CA LEU A 410 -2.03 -11.88 -13.42
C LEU A 410 -1.57 -12.59 -14.68
N ILE A 411 -1.47 -13.92 -14.61
CA ILE A 411 -0.94 -14.71 -15.72
C ILE A 411 -1.94 -14.67 -16.90
N GLU A 412 -3.25 -14.76 -16.64
CA GLU A 412 -4.28 -14.63 -17.68
C GLU A 412 -4.22 -13.28 -18.37
N ARG A 413 -4.06 -12.19 -17.60
CA ARG A 413 -3.90 -10.83 -18.14
C ARG A 413 -2.66 -10.72 -19.02
N GLN A 414 -1.50 -11.15 -18.51
CA GLN A 414 -0.25 -11.12 -19.28
C GLN A 414 -0.35 -11.96 -20.56
N LYS A 415 -0.99 -13.12 -20.51
CA LYS A 415 -1.20 -13.98 -21.67
C LYS A 415 -2.15 -13.35 -22.69
N ALA A 416 -3.20 -12.67 -22.24
CA ALA A 416 -4.14 -11.97 -23.12
C ALA A 416 -3.44 -10.79 -23.84
N GLU A 417 -2.56 -10.07 -23.15
CA GLU A 417 -1.85 -8.90 -23.68
C GLU A 417 -0.64 -9.27 -24.57
N GLN A 418 0.13 -10.31 -24.23
CA GLN A 418 1.36 -10.69 -24.95
C GLN A 418 1.24 -11.96 -25.81
N GLY A 419 0.16 -12.74 -25.67
CA GLY A 419 -0.10 -13.96 -26.44
C GLY A 419 0.62 -15.23 -25.95
N ALA A 420 1.50 -15.12 -24.96
CA ALA A 420 2.26 -16.24 -24.37
C ALA A 420 2.31 -16.14 -22.84
N TRP A 421 2.64 -17.25 -22.17
CA TRP A 421 2.91 -17.23 -20.73
C TRP A 421 4.21 -16.46 -20.46
N PRO A 422 4.31 -15.66 -19.38
CA PRO A 422 5.59 -15.08 -18.99
C PRO A 422 6.53 -16.22 -18.55
N GLU A 423 7.78 -16.18 -18.98
CA GLU A 423 8.76 -17.19 -18.59
C GLU A 423 9.32 -16.90 -17.20
N THR A 424 9.54 -15.61 -16.87
CA THR A 424 10.00 -15.16 -15.55
C THR A 424 9.24 -13.94 -15.03
N ILE A 425 8.94 -13.91 -13.74
CA ILE A 425 8.34 -12.77 -13.03
C ILE A 425 9.31 -12.27 -11.94
N ALA A 426 9.68 -10.99 -12.00
CA ALA A 426 10.46 -10.32 -10.96
C ALA A 426 9.53 -9.75 -9.88
N CYS A 427 9.55 -10.37 -8.70
CA CYS A 427 8.68 -10.04 -7.56
C CYS A 427 9.43 -9.27 -6.47
N VAL A 428 8.72 -8.43 -5.72
CA VAL A 428 9.20 -7.84 -4.47
C VAL A 428 8.42 -8.39 -3.29
N LEU A 429 9.11 -8.73 -2.19
CA LEU A 429 8.47 -9.14 -0.93
C LEU A 429 8.70 -8.11 0.18
N TRP A 430 7.59 -7.64 0.74
CA TRP A 430 7.55 -6.73 1.87
C TRP A 430 7.15 -7.47 3.15
N GLY A 431 7.71 -7.04 4.29
CA GLY A 431 7.31 -7.59 5.58
C GLY A 431 5.88 -7.20 5.95
N THR A 432 5.47 -5.98 5.59
CA THR A 432 4.20 -5.38 6.03
C THR A 432 2.97 -6.08 5.47
N ASP A 433 2.88 -6.30 4.15
CA ASP A 433 1.74 -6.94 3.52
C ASP A 433 1.63 -8.41 3.94
N ASN A 434 2.76 -9.11 4.09
CA ASN A 434 2.78 -10.50 4.56
C ASN A 434 2.29 -10.65 6.01
N ILE A 435 2.50 -9.65 6.87
CA ILE A 435 1.89 -9.63 8.22
C ILE A 435 0.37 -9.42 8.11
N LYS A 436 -0.07 -8.47 7.29
CA LYS A 436 -1.49 -8.08 7.16
C LYS A 436 -2.36 -9.14 6.50
N THR A 437 -1.79 -9.87 5.55
CA THR A 437 -2.48 -10.87 4.73
C THR A 437 -2.18 -12.30 5.16
N TYR A 438 -1.38 -12.48 6.21
CA TYR A 438 -0.90 -13.79 6.64
C TYR A 438 -0.19 -14.58 5.53
N GLY A 439 0.56 -13.88 4.67
CA GLY A 439 1.44 -14.48 3.66
C GLY A 439 0.87 -14.61 2.24
N GLU A 440 -0.07 -13.75 1.80
CA GLU A 440 -0.62 -13.83 0.44
C GLU A 440 0.47 -13.69 -0.63
N SER A 441 1.31 -12.65 -0.60
CA SER A 441 2.38 -12.43 -1.61
C SER A 441 3.45 -13.53 -1.61
N LEU A 442 3.81 -14.02 -0.43
CA LEU A 442 4.66 -15.20 -0.27
C LEU A 442 4.04 -16.44 -0.95
N ALA A 443 2.76 -16.70 -0.73
CA ALA A 443 2.05 -17.83 -1.34
C ALA A 443 1.92 -17.67 -2.86
N GLN A 444 1.82 -16.44 -3.38
CA GLN A 444 1.80 -16.18 -4.83
C GLN A 444 3.10 -16.65 -5.50
N ILE A 445 4.26 -16.38 -4.88
CA ILE A 445 5.56 -16.85 -5.37
C ILE A 445 5.63 -18.37 -5.41
N LEU A 446 5.22 -19.04 -4.34
CA LEU A 446 5.18 -20.50 -4.31
C LEU A 446 4.23 -21.05 -5.39
N TRP A 447 3.10 -20.38 -5.63
CA TRP A 447 2.14 -20.79 -6.65
C TRP A 447 2.68 -20.59 -8.07
N PHE A 448 3.41 -19.50 -8.38
CA PHE A 448 4.05 -19.29 -9.70
C PHE A 448 4.93 -20.48 -10.11
N ILE A 449 5.78 -20.96 -9.20
CA ILE A 449 6.66 -22.12 -9.41
C ILE A 449 5.94 -23.47 -9.23
N GLY A 450 4.66 -23.47 -8.85
CA GLY A 450 3.85 -24.67 -8.66
C GLY A 450 4.25 -25.49 -7.44
N VAL A 451 4.52 -24.83 -6.32
CA VAL A 451 4.84 -25.43 -5.02
C VAL A 451 3.76 -25.03 -4.01
N ARG A 452 3.40 -25.92 -3.10
CA ARG A 452 2.53 -25.59 -1.97
C ARG A 452 3.22 -25.75 -0.62
N PRO A 453 2.95 -24.83 0.33
CA PRO A 453 3.38 -24.95 1.71
C PRO A 453 2.56 -26.01 2.44
N VAL A 454 3.24 -26.83 3.26
CA VAL A 454 2.63 -27.90 4.04
C VAL A 454 2.88 -27.64 5.53
N PRO A 455 1.82 -27.40 6.33
CA PRO A 455 1.95 -27.27 7.76
C PRO A 455 2.26 -28.62 8.41
N ASP A 456 3.05 -28.61 9.48
CA ASP A 456 3.21 -29.78 10.34
C ASP A 456 1.96 -30.02 11.21
N SER A 457 1.99 -31.07 12.03
CA SER A 457 0.86 -31.42 12.91
C SER A 457 0.51 -30.34 13.95
N LEU A 458 1.40 -29.37 14.19
CA LEU A 458 1.17 -28.23 15.08
C LEU A 458 0.69 -26.98 14.33
N GLY A 459 0.59 -27.04 13.00
CA GLY A 459 0.19 -25.92 12.15
C GLY A 459 1.36 -25.05 11.67
N ARG A 460 2.61 -25.42 11.95
CA ARG A 460 3.79 -24.64 11.54
C ARG A 460 4.16 -24.95 10.10
N VAL A 461 4.25 -23.94 9.26
CA VAL A 461 4.67 -24.07 7.87
C VAL A 461 6.19 -24.16 7.79
N ASN A 462 6.68 -25.37 7.54
CA ASN A 462 8.11 -25.67 7.46
C ASN A 462 8.47 -26.72 6.40
N LYS A 463 7.51 -27.10 5.56
CA LYS A 463 7.65 -28.09 4.48
C LYS A 463 6.98 -27.58 3.20
N LEU A 464 7.40 -28.16 2.09
CA LEU A 464 6.91 -27.85 0.76
C LEU A 464 6.64 -29.14 -0.01
N GLU A 465 5.65 -29.08 -0.90
CA GLU A 465 5.36 -30.14 -1.85
C GLU A 465 5.24 -29.53 -3.25
N LEU A 466 5.86 -30.19 -4.24
CA LEU A 466 5.71 -29.83 -5.64
C LEU A 466 4.33 -30.25 -6.13
N ILE A 467 3.57 -29.30 -6.66
CA ILE A 467 2.26 -29.54 -7.29
C ILE A 467 2.51 -30.17 -8.66
N SER A 468 1.81 -31.25 -9.01
CA SER A 468 1.94 -31.87 -10.34
C SER A 468 1.53 -30.89 -11.46
N LEU A 469 2.13 -30.99 -12.66
CA LEU A 469 1.74 -30.16 -13.80
C LEU A 469 0.26 -30.33 -14.19
N GLU A 470 -0.31 -31.51 -13.96
CA GLU A 470 -1.75 -31.78 -14.18
C GLU A 470 -2.63 -30.95 -13.23
N GLU A 471 -2.28 -30.88 -11.95
CA GLU A 471 -2.99 -30.04 -10.98
C GLU A 471 -2.72 -28.54 -11.22
N LEU A 472 -1.51 -28.18 -11.65
CA LEU A 472 -1.12 -26.80 -11.91
C LEU A 472 -1.80 -26.22 -13.16
N GLY A 473 -2.06 -27.05 -14.18
CA GLY A 473 -2.79 -26.66 -15.40
C GLY A 473 -2.06 -25.70 -16.34
N ARG A 474 -0.79 -25.38 -16.06
CA ARG A 474 0.07 -24.46 -16.82
C ARG A 474 1.55 -24.77 -16.57
N PRO A 475 2.49 -24.18 -17.33
CA PRO A 475 3.91 -24.24 -17.01
C PRO A 475 4.24 -23.65 -15.63
N ARG A 476 5.33 -24.14 -15.04
CA ARG A 476 5.98 -23.46 -13.89
C ARG A 476 6.68 -22.21 -14.39
N ILE A 477 6.37 -21.08 -13.78
CA ILE A 477 6.93 -19.78 -14.13
C ILE A 477 8.14 -19.52 -13.25
N ASP A 478 9.27 -19.12 -13.84
CA ASP A 478 10.47 -18.75 -13.08
C ASP A 478 10.23 -17.43 -12.34
N VAL A 479 10.97 -17.20 -11.26
CA VAL A 479 10.76 -16.04 -10.40
C VAL A 479 12.08 -15.43 -10.00
N VAL A 480 12.17 -14.10 -9.94
CA VAL A 480 13.27 -13.41 -9.24
C VAL A 480 12.69 -12.69 -8.05
N VAL A 481 13.11 -13.06 -6.84
CA VAL A 481 12.48 -12.59 -5.61
C VAL A 481 13.39 -11.59 -4.91
N ASN A 482 13.01 -10.32 -4.97
CA ASN A 482 13.68 -9.21 -4.30
C ASN A 482 13.07 -9.02 -2.91
N CYS A 483 13.66 -9.65 -1.89
CA CYS A 483 13.24 -9.49 -0.51
C CYS A 483 13.76 -8.17 0.07
N SER A 484 12.86 -7.34 0.62
CA SER A 484 13.27 -6.18 1.42
C SER A 484 14.12 -6.61 2.62
N GLY A 485 15.01 -5.74 3.10
CA GLY A 485 15.79 -6.01 4.31
C GLY A 485 14.92 -6.26 5.55
N VAL A 486 13.74 -5.64 5.61
CA VAL A 486 12.75 -5.88 6.68
C VAL A 486 12.14 -7.27 6.54
N PHE A 487 11.76 -7.70 5.33
CA PHE A 487 11.29 -9.07 5.08
C PHE A 487 12.36 -10.09 5.49
N ARG A 488 13.62 -9.88 5.12
CA ARG A 488 14.75 -10.74 5.54
C ARG A 488 14.83 -10.84 7.06
N ASP A 489 14.76 -9.73 7.78
CA ASP A 489 14.93 -9.75 9.23
C ASP A 489 13.75 -10.45 9.95
N LEU A 490 12.53 -10.37 9.40
CA LEU A 490 11.33 -10.97 9.99
C LEU A 490 11.08 -12.41 9.55
N PHE A 491 11.34 -12.72 8.28
CA PHE A 491 10.86 -13.91 7.58
C PHE A 491 11.98 -14.63 6.80
N ILE A 492 13.21 -14.65 7.33
CA ILE A 492 14.32 -15.41 6.72
C ILE A 492 14.00 -16.90 6.54
N ASN A 493 13.16 -17.46 7.42
CA ASN A 493 12.65 -18.83 7.29
C ASN A 493 11.79 -19.00 6.04
N GLN A 494 11.03 -17.98 5.64
CA GLN A 494 10.23 -17.98 4.42
C GLN A 494 11.10 -17.81 3.17
N MET A 495 12.18 -17.01 3.25
CA MET A 495 13.20 -16.98 2.19
C MET A 495 13.79 -18.38 1.96
N ALA A 496 14.03 -19.15 3.02
CA ALA A 496 14.49 -20.52 2.91
C ALA A 496 13.47 -21.45 2.25
N LEU A 497 12.17 -21.29 2.55
CA LEU A 497 11.14 -22.06 1.87
C LEU A 497 11.05 -21.68 0.38
N ILE A 498 11.13 -20.41 0.02
CA ILE A 498 11.13 -20.01 -1.39
C ILE A 498 12.33 -20.61 -2.14
N ASP A 499 13.54 -20.49 -1.59
CA ASP A 499 14.76 -21.03 -2.22
C ASP A 499 14.67 -22.56 -2.39
N GLN A 500 14.17 -23.28 -1.38
CA GLN A 500 13.93 -24.72 -1.48
C GLN A 500 12.89 -25.05 -2.55
N GLY A 501 11.80 -24.29 -2.63
CA GLY A 501 10.74 -24.48 -3.63
C GLY A 501 11.23 -24.26 -5.05
N VAL A 502 12.01 -23.19 -5.28
CA VAL A 502 12.60 -22.88 -6.59
C VAL A 502 13.53 -24.00 -7.03
N LYS A 503 14.46 -24.42 -6.14
CA LYS A 503 15.41 -25.49 -6.46
C LYS A 503 14.69 -26.83 -6.69
N MET A 504 13.63 -27.12 -5.95
CA MET A 504 12.76 -28.28 -6.16
C MET A 504 12.10 -28.25 -7.55
N ALA A 505 11.62 -27.09 -7.99
CA ALA A 505 11.05 -26.92 -9.33
C ALA A 505 12.12 -27.05 -10.43
N ALA A 506 13.33 -26.50 -10.23
CA ALA A 506 14.43 -26.62 -11.18
C ALA A 506 14.88 -28.08 -11.36
N GLU A 507 14.94 -28.86 -10.28
CA GLU A 507 15.41 -30.25 -10.28
C GLU A 507 14.38 -31.24 -10.82
N ALA A 508 13.09 -30.88 -10.86
CA ALA A 508 11.99 -31.73 -11.33
C ALA A 508 12.23 -32.27 -12.76
N ASP A 509 11.93 -33.55 -12.99
CA ASP A 509 12.09 -34.18 -14.30
C ASP A 509 10.88 -33.89 -15.21
N GLU A 510 10.82 -32.66 -15.68
CA GLU A 510 9.71 -32.12 -16.50
C GLU A 510 10.23 -31.53 -17.82
N PRO A 511 9.38 -31.48 -18.88
CA PRO A 511 9.72 -30.80 -20.13
C PRO A 511 10.03 -29.31 -19.92
N LEU A 512 11.02 -28.79 -20.65
CA LEU A 512 11.49 -27.41 -20.48
C LEU A 512 10.44 -26.36 -20.87
N ASP A 513 9.56 -26.68 -21.82
CA ASP A 513 8.42 -25.84 -22.24
C ASP A 513 7.26 -25.83 -21.22
N GLN A 514 7.33 -26.69 -20.20
CA GLN A 514 6.37 -26.75 -19.09
C GLN A 514 7.01 -26.34 -17.75
N ASN A 515 8.30 -26.05 -17.72
CA ASN A 515 9.03 -25.70 -16.51
C ASN A 515 10.14 -24.70 -16.84
N PHE A 516 9.79 -23.40 -16.81
CA PHE A 516 10.70 -22.31 -17.13
C PHE A 516 11.80 -22.15 -16.08
N VAL A 517 11.52 -22.48 -14.81
CA VAL A 517 12.54 -22.54 -13.74
C VAL A 517 13.69 -23.47 -14.16
N ARG A 518 13.35 -24.68 -14.60
CA ARG A 518 14.33 -25.67 -15.07
C ARG A 518 15.00 -25.25 -16.38
N ALA A 519 14.25 -24.68 -17.32
CA ALA A 519 14.78 -24.22 -18.59
C ALA A 519 15.91 -23.21 -18.38
N HIS A 520 15.64 -22.14 -17.63
CA HIS A 520 16.63 -21.09 -17.35
C HIS A 520 17.78 -21.60 -16.48
N ALA A 521 17.49 -22.36 -15.42
CA ALA A 521 18.55 -22.85 -14.53
C ALA A 521 19.52 -23.79 -15.26
N ARG A 522 19.05 -24.58 -16.24
CA ARG A 522 19.93 -25.43 -17.06
C ARG A 522 20.82 -24.60 -17.99
N GLU A 523 20.26 -23.61 -18.67
CA GLU A 523 21.03 -22.71 -19.53
C GLU A 523 22.10 -21.94 -18.73
N GLN A 524 21.71 -21.40 -17.58
CA GLN A 524 22.60 -20.68 -16.66
C GLN A 524 23.72 -21.60 -16.13
N ALA A 525 23.38 -22.83 -15.70
CA ALA A 525 24.37 -23.81 -15.24
C ALA A 525 25.39 -24.16 -16.33
N GLU A 526 24.94 -24.34 -17.58
CA GLU A 526 25.82 -24.63 -18.72
C GLU A 526 26.74 -23.44 -19.05
N LYS A 527 26.23 -22.22 -18.95
CA LYS A 527 26.99 -20.99 -19.23
C LYS A 527 28.02 -20.66 -18.15
N GLU A 528 27.67 -20.84 -16.88
CA GLU A 528 28.49 -20.48 -15.72
C GLU A 528 29.39 -21.64 -15.24
N GLY A 529 29.12 -22.87 -15.68
CA GLY A 529 29.85 -24.06 -15.23
C GLY A 529 29.53 -24.44 -13.78
N THR A 530 28.32 -24.14 -13.31
CA THR A 530 27.83 -24.41 -11.95
C THR A 530 26.89 -25.62 -11.93
N SER A 531 26.45 -26.04 -10.74
CA SER A 531 25.40 -27.07 -10.65
C SER A 531 24.03 -26.48 -11.00
N LEU A 532 23.11 -27.32 -11.47
CA LEU A 532 21.72 -26.90 -11.72
C LEU A 532 21.08 -26.23 -10.50
N ARG A 533 21.37 -26.75 -9.31
CA ARG A 533 20.83 -26.25 -8.04
C ARG A 533 21.41 -24.87 -7.67
N ASP A 534 22.69 -24.65 -7.94
CA ASP A 534 23.32 -23.35 -7.69
C ASP A 534 22.86 -22.30 -8.71
N ALA A 535 22.71 -22.69 -9.98
CA ALA A 535 22.16 -21.84 -11.04
C ALA A 535 20.70 -21.45 -10.79
N ALA A 536 19.92 -22.27 -10.06
CA ALA A 536 18.55 -21.98 -9.64
C ALA A 536 18.46 -21.00 -8.44
N THR A 537 19.48 -20.16 -8.21
CA THR A 537 19.43 -19.11 -7.19
C THR A 537 18.51 -17.98 -7.65
N ARG A 538 17.43 -17.73 -6.88
CA ARG A 538 16.39 -16.75 -7.21
C ARG A 538 16.00 -15.80 -6.09
N VAL A 539 16.44 -16.06 -4.86
CA VAL A 539 16.04 -15.29 -3.67
C VAL A 539 17.15 -14.33 -3.28
N PHE A 540 16.90 -13.04 -3.46
CA PHE A 540 17.88 -11.98 -3.24
C PHE A 540 17.39 -10.97 -2.20
N SER A 541 18.33 -10.27 -1.56
CA SER A 541 18.03 -9.20 -0.63
C SER A 541 19.20 -8.22 -0.53
N ASN A 542 19.11 -7.30 0.44
CA ASN A 542 20.23 -6.53 0.91
C ASN A 542 21.20 -7.38 1.74
N ALA A 543 22.47 -6.95 1.80
CA ALA A 543 23.42 -7.45 2.78
C ALA A 543 22.87 -7.34 4.22
N SER A 544 23.27 -8.25 5.10
CA SER A 544 22.87 -8.21 6.51
C SER A 544 23.16 -6.85 7.14
N GLY A 545 22.17 -6.28 7.85
CA GLY A 545 22.27 -4.95 8.46
C GLY A 545 22.11 -3.77 7.49
N SER A 546 21.82 -4.04 6.22
CA SER A 546 21.47 -3.03 5.20
C SER A 546 19.99 -3.15 4.79
N TYR A 547 19.43 -2.02 4.38
CA TYR A 547 18.03 -1.83 3.95
C TYR A 547 18.01 -0.90 2.72
N SER A 548 16.96 -0.99 1.90
CA SER A 548 16.76 -0.22 0.64
C SER A 548 17.85 -0.38 -0.43
N SER A 549 17.54 0.00 -1.67
CA SER A 549 18.51 0.11 -2.77
C SER A 549 19.25 1.46 -2.77
N ASN A 550 18.86 2.37 -1.87
CA ASN A 550 19.25 3.78 -1.83
C ASN A 550 18.71 4.62 -3.01
N VAL A 551 17.91 4.05 -3.91
CA VAL A 551 17.24 4.82 -4.97
C VAL A 551 16.28 5.83 -4.37
N ASN A 552 15.59 5.48 -3.28
CA ASN A 552 14.77 6.44 -2.53
C ASN A 552 15.57 7.67 -2.06
N LEU A 553 16.76 7.45 -1.50
CA LEU A 553 17.61 8.53 -1.01
C LEU A 553 18.18 9.38 -2.15
N ALA A 554 18.53 8.75 -3.29
CA ALA A 554 18.99 9.46 -4.46
C ALA A 554 17.90 10.40 -5.01
N VAL A 555 16.66 9.92 -5.10
CA VAL A 555 15.48 10.71 -5.52
C VAL A 555 15.15 11.80 -4.48
N GLU A 556 15.22 11.49 -3.19
CA GLU A 556 14.95 12.47 -2.12
C GLU A 556 15.97 13.62 -2.14
N ASN A 557 17.25 13.34 -2.40
CA ASN A 557 18.28 14.38 -2.42
C ASN A 557 18.55 14.94 -3.82
N SER A 558 17.82 14.48 -4.85
CA SER A 558 18.07 14.81 -6.26
C SER A 558 19.55 14.60 -6.66
N SER A 559 20.22 13.64 -6.02
CA SER A 559 21.67 13.43 -6.04
C SER A 559 22.10 12.40 -7.09
N TRP A 560 21.56 12.52 -8.30
CA TRP A 560 21.83 11.63 -9.44
C TRP A 560 21.71 12.40 -10.75
N GLU A 561 22.52 12.05 -11.74
CA GLU A 561 22.51 12.69 -13.06
C GLU A 561 21.69 11.87 -14.06
N GLU A 562 22.00 10.58 -14.19
CA GLU A 562 21.41 9.65 -15.15
C GLU A 562 20.77 8.44 -14.46
N GLU A 563 19.76 7.83 -15.10
CA GLU A 563 19.04 6.68 -14.55
C GLU A 563 19.94 5.46 -14.29
N ASP A 564 21.04 5.33 -15.05
CA ASP A 564 22.03 4.27 -14.88
C ASP A 564 22.68 4.27 -13.49
N GLU A 565 22.81 5.44 -12.84
CA GLU A 565 23.34 5.54 -11.48
C GLU A 565 22.40 4.89 -10.47
N LEU A 566 21.09 5.08 -10.64
CA LEU A 566 20.06 4.47 -9.79
C LEU A 566 20.06 2.94 -9.97
N GLN A 567 20.18 2.48 -11.21
CA GLN A 567 20.26 1.05 -11.55
C GLN A 567 21.53 0.41 -10.97
N GLU A 568 22.68 1.09 -11.04
CA GLU A 568 23.94 0.61 -10.48
C GLU A 568 23.89 0.55 -8.94
N MET A 569 23.25 1.53 -8.28
CA MET A 569 23.01 1.50 -6.84
C MET A 569 22.16 0.29 -6.43
N TYR A 570 21.11 -0.02 -7.22
CA TYR A 570 20.29 -1.21 -7.03
C TYR A 570 21.12 -2.49 -7.13
N LEU A 571 21.87 -2.67 -8.22
CA LEU A 571 22.71 -3.85 -8.46
C LEU A 571 23.79 -4.03 -7.37
N ASN A 572 24.34 -2.95 -6.84
CA ASN A 572 25.33 -3.04 -5.76
C ASN A 572 24.73 -3.45 -4.42
N ARG A 573 23.44 -3.20 -4.19
CA ARG A 573 22.83 -3.36 -2.87
C ARG A 573 21.81 -4.49 -2.76
N LYS A 574 21.23 -4.94 -3.87
CA LYS A 574 20.13 -5.93 -3.88
C LYS A 574 20.55 -7.32 -4.37
N THR A 575 21.83 -7.51 -4.71
CA THR A 575 22.36 -8.75 -5.32
C THR A 575 22.87 -9.79 -4.32
N PHE A 576 22.45 -9.72 -3.04
CA PHE A 576 22.87 -10.70 -2.03
C PHE A 576 21.95 -11.90 -2.04
N ALA A 577 22.46 -13.04 -2.50
CA ALA A 577 21.70 -14.27 -2.63
C ALA A 577 21.52 -14.97 -1.28
N PHE A 578 20.31 -15.42 -1.00
CA PHE A 578 20.04 -16.35 0.08
C PHE A 578 20.24 -17.79 -0.40
N ASN A 579 20.80 -18.65 0.46
CA ASN A 579 20.98 -20.06 0.15
C ASN A 579 20.46 -20.93 1.30
N ALA A 580 19.39 -21.67 1.08
CA ALA A 580 18.82 -22.57 2.09
C ALA A 580 19.75 -23.75 2.45
N ASP A 581 20.68 -24.10 1.57
CA ASP A 581 21.69 -25.14 1.81
C ASP A 581 22.87 -24.60 2.66
N ASN A 582 23.03 -23.28 2.73
CA ASN A 582 23.98 -22.59 3.61
C ASN A 582 23.38 -21.28 4.21
N PRO A 583 22.38 -21.37 5.11
CA PRO A 583 21.60 -20.20 5.54
C PRO A 583 22.39 -19.12 6.29
N GLY A 584 23.59 -19.45 6.78
CA GLY A 584 24.45 -18.55 7.56
C GLY A 584 25.20 -17.52 6.72
N GLU A 585 25.22 -17.67 5.40
CA GLU A 585 25.94 -16.78 4.49
C GLU A 585 25.01 -16.24 3.41
N MET A 586 24.96 -14.90 3.29
CA MET A 586 24.37 -14.22 2.15
C MET A 586 25.48 -13.48 1.42
N ASN A 587 26.00 -14.12 0.37
CA ASN A 587 27.08 -13.57 -0.45
C ASN A 587 26.51 -12.76 -1.61
N GLN A 588 27.24 -11.73 -2.01
CA GLN A 588 26.89 -10.97 -3.21
C GLN A 588 27.09 -11.86 -4.43
N ASN A 589 26.06 -12.00 -5.25
CA ASN A 589 26.07 -12.76 -6.49
C ASN A 589 25.40 -11.97 -7.61
N ARG A 590 26.09 -10.93 -8.07
CA ARG A 590 25.60 -9.99 -9.08
C ARG A 590 25.46 -10.63 -10.46
N GLU A 591 26.38 -11.50 -10.85
CA GLU A 591 26.37 -12.17 -12.15
C GLU A 591 25.10 -13.01 -12.33
N VAL A 592 24.77 -13.86 -11.34
CA VAL A 592 23.54 -14.65 -11.36
C VAL A 592 22.31 -13.78 -11.31
N PHE A 593 22.33 -12.71 -10.49
CA PHE A 593 21.21 -11.77 -10.41
C PHE A 593 20.92 -11.11 -11.77
N GLU A 594 21.94 -10.57 -12.43
CA GLU A 594 21.76 -9.98 -13.76
C GLU A 594 21.32 -11.01 -14.79
N SER A 595 21.89 -12.23 -14.75
CA SER A 595 21.53 -13.29 -15.68
C SER A 595 20.07 -13.74 -15.58
N VAL A 596 19.49 -13.75 -14.38
CA VAL A 596 18.07 -14.08 -14.22
C VAL A 596 17.16 -12.87 -14.38
N MET A 597 17.58 -11.67 -13.99
CA MET A 597 16.78 -10.46 -14.22
C MET A 597 16.57 -10.20 -15.72
N LYS A 598 17.53 -10.60 -16.58
CA LYS A 598 17.40 -10.58 -18.05
C LYS A 598 16.23 -11.43 -18.57
N THR A 599 15.79 -12.47 -17.85
CA THR A 599 14.69 -13.33 -18.30
C THR A 599 13.32 -12.82 -17.87
N ALA A 600 13.26 -11.75 -17.06
CA ALA A 600 12.01 -11.18 -16.55
C ALA A 600 11.16 -10.54 -17.66
N ASP A 601 9.96 -11.07 -17.85
CA ASP A 601 8.92 -10.50 -18.72
C ASP A 601 7.96 -9.60 -17.96
N VAL A 602 7.89 -9.77 -16.64
CA VAL A 602 6.96 -9.09 -15.75
C VAL A 602 7.67 -8.59 -14.49
N THR A 603 7.35 -7.38 -14.03
CA THR A 603 7.59 -6.92 -12.65
C THR A 603 6.30 -6.95 -11.85
N PHE A 604 6.41 -7.33 -10.57
CA PHE A 604 5.23 -7.55 -9.74
C PHE A 604 5.46 -7.17 -8.26
N GLN A 605 4.53 -6.41 -7.70
CA GLN A 605 4.47 -6.11 -6.26
C GLN A 605 3.02 -6.16 -5.76
N ASN A 606 2.86 -6.33 -4.44
CA ASN A 606 1.56 -6.26 -3.78
C ASN A 606 1.40 -4.96 -3.02
N LEU A 607 0.22 -4.37 -3.13
CA LEU A 607 -0.15 -3.20 -2.34
C LEU A 607 -0.38 -3.59 -0.88
N ASP A 608 0.15 -2.78 0.03
CA ASP A 608 0.15 -3.08 1.47
C ASP A 608 -1.24 -2.83 2.10
N SER A 609 -1.81 -1.65 1.85
CA SER A 609 -3.16 -1.29 2.28
C SER A 609 -3.73 -0.17 1.41
N ALA A 610 -4.98 0.18 1.63
CA ALA A 610 -5.58 1.32 0.94
C ALA A 610 -4.95 2.67 1.41
N GLU A 611 -4.43 2.68 2.64
CA GLU A 611 -3.77 3.84 3.24
C GLU A 611 -2.33 4.00 2.77
N ILE A 612 -1.59 2.89 2.62
CA ILE A 612 -0.19 2.86 2.16
C ILE A 612 -0.16 2.27 0.74
N SER A 613 -0.17 3.17 -0.23
CA SER A 613 -0.07 2.89 -1.64
C SER A 613 1.27 3.37 -2.23
N LEU A 614 1.39 3.29 -3.55
CA LEU A 614 2.64 3.48 -4.29
C LEU A 614 3.26 4.86 -4.11
N THR A 615 2.42 5.87 -3.88
CA THR A 615 2.87 7.27 -3.75
C THR A 615 2.91 7.74 -2.28
N ASP A 616 2.55 6.90 -1.30
CA ASP A 616 2.58 7.25 0.14
C ASP A 616 3.97 7.12 0.75
N VAL A 617 4.77 6.24 0.15
CA VAL A 617 6.05 5.73 0.67
C VAL A 617 7.00 5.49 -0.49
N SER A 618 8.30 5.70 -0.25
CA SER A 618 9.32 5.57 -1.30
C SER A 618 9.83 4.15 -1.52
N HIS A 619 9.51 3.21 -0.63
CA HIS A 619 10.09 1.86 -0.69
C HIS A 619 9.63 1.07 -1.92
N TYR A 620 8.43 1.31 -2.45
CA TYR A 620 7.94 0.61 -3.63
C TYR A 620 8.80 0.88 -4.87
N PHE A 621 9.05 2.16 -5.20
CA PHE A 621 9.91 2.50 -6.33
C PHE A 621 11.39 2.21 -6.02
N ASP A 622 11.84 2.32 -4.77
CA ASP A 622 13.20 1.92 -4.37
C ASP A 622 13.53 0.46 -4.75
N SER A 623 12.53 -0.42 -4.69
CA SER A 623 12.70 -1.85 -5.03
C SER A 623 12.15 -2.23 -6.41
N ASP A 624 11.66 -1.25 -7.19
CA ASP A 624 11.16 -1.47 -8.55
C ASP A 624 12.30 -1.69 -9.54
N PRO A 625 12.35 -2.86 -10.22
CA PRO A 625 13.41 -3.15 -11.17
C PRO A 625 13.01 -2.93 -12.63
N THR A 626 11.90 -2.25 -12.92
CA THR A 626 11.30 -2.19 -14.27
C THR A 626 12.28 -1.66 -15.34
N LYS A 627 12.85 -0.46 -15.17
CA LYS A 627 13.86 0.08 -16.11
C LYS A 627 15.19 -0.64 -16.02
N LEU A 628 15.56 -1.14 -14.83
CA LEU A 628 16.75 -1.97 -14.67
C LEU A 628 16.70 -3.22 -15.58
N ILE A 629 15.56 -3.91 -15.62
CA ILE A 629 15.37 -5.08 -16.49
C ILE A 629 15.48 -4.67 -17.96
N ALA A 630 14.88 -3.55 -18.36
CA ALA A 630 14.99 -3.03 -19.72
C ALA A 630 16.46 -2.77 -20.12
N GLY A 631 17.27 -2.21 -19.21
CA GLY A 631 18.70 -1.97 -19.42
C GLY A 631 19.56 -3.24 -19.43
N LEU A 632 19.13 -4.29 -18.72
CA LEU A 632 19.82 -5.57 -18.68
C LEU A 632 19.50 -6.46 -19.89
N ARG A 633 18.26 -6.44 -20.40
CA ARG A 633 17.81 -7.31 -21.49
C ARG A 633 18.53 -6.99 -22.80
N ASP A 634 18.90 -8.04 -23.53
CA ASP A 634 19.61 -7.89 -24.80
C ASP A 634 18.74 -7.26 -25.90
N ASP A 635 17.41 -7.35 -25.78
CA ASP A 635 16.43 -6.73 -26.68
C ASP A 635 16.02 -5.30 -26.27
N GLY A 636 16.48 -4.82 -25.10
CA GLY A 636 16.11 -3.52 -24.54
C GLY A 636 14.62 -3.38 -24.20
N LYS A 637 13.83 -4.46 -24.22
CA LYS A 637 12.38 -4.40 -24.01
C LYS A 637 12.08 -4.24 -22.52
N ALA A 638 11.26 -3.24 -22.17
CA ALA A 638 10.75 -3.11 -20.81
C ALA A 638 9.76 -4.25 -20.46
N PRO A 639 9.83 -4.80 -19.23
CA PRO A 639 8.87 -5.80 -18.78
C PRO A 639 7.49 -5.18 -18.54
N SER A 640 6.42 -5.96 -18.68
CA SER A 640 5.09 -5.55 -18.22
C SER A 640 5.13 -5.37 -16.70
N SER A 641 4.54 -4.29 -16.16
CA SER A 641 4.58 -4.02 -14.72
C SER A 641 3.20 -4.09 -14.11
N TYR A 642 2.99 -4.97 -13.13
CA TYR A 642 1.70 -5.16 -12.46
C TYR A 642 1.79 -4.97 -10.94
N ILE A 643 0.67 -4.56 -10.36
CA ILE A 643 0.46 -4.40 -8.92
C ILE A 643 -0.81 -5.15 -8.54
N ALA A 644 -0.70 -6.08 -7.58
CA ALA A 644 -1.86 -6.71 -6.99
C ALA A 644 -2.39 -5.89 -5.82
N ASP A 645 -3.71 -5.72 -5.80
CA ASP A 645 -4.44 -5.04 -4.75
C ASP A 645 -5.53 -5.97 -4.22
N THR A 646 -5.28 -6.56 -3.06
CA THR A 646 -6.24 -7.41 -2.36
C THR A 646 -6.90 -6.68 -1.19
N THR A 647 -6.75 -5.35 -1.09
CA THR A 647 -7.18 -4.56 0.09
C THR A 647 -8.69 -4.60 0.35
N THR A 648 -9.47 -4.89 -0.68
CA THR A 648 -10.92 -5.14 -0.60
C THR A 648 -11.24 -6.61 -0.90
N ALA A 649 -12.51 -7.01 -0.71
CA ALA A 649 -12.97 -8.35 -1.09
C ALA A 649 -12.78 -8.67 -2.59
N ASN A 650 -12.76 -7.64 -3.45
CA ASN A 650 -12.52 -7.81 -4.88
C ASN A 650 -11.03 -7.61 -5.20
N ALA A 651 -10.28 -8.70 -5.29
CA ALA A 651 -8.85 -8.68 -5.61
C ALA A 651 -8.58 -8.24 -7.05
N GLN A 652 -7.76 -7.20 -7.25
CA GLN A 652 -7.44 -6.63 -8.56
C GLN A 652 -5.96 -6.83 -8.91
N VAL A 653 -5.67 -7.03 -10.19
CA VAL A 653 -4.30 -6.99 -10.73
C VAL A 653 -4.26 -5.88 -11.79
N ARG A 654 -3.75 -4.72 -11.37
CA ARG A 654 -3.64 -3.52 -12.21
C ARG A 654 -2.25 -3.43 -12.79
N THR A 655 -2.09 -2.71 -13.90
CA THR A 655 -0.75 -2.27 -14.30
C THR A 655 -0.21 -1.26 -13.29
N LEU A 656 1.10 -1.06 -13.30
CA LEU A 656 1.75 -0.02 -12.51
C LEU A 656 1.18 1.36 -12.85
N SER A 657 1.02 1.68 -14.14
CA SER A 657 0.44 2.96 -14.59
C SER A 657 -1.03 3.14 -14.17
N GLU A 658 -1.86 2.09 -14.28
CA GLU A 658 -3.25 2.13 -13.77
C GLU A 658 -3.28 2.47 -12.28
N THR A 659 -2.38 1.87 -11.49
CA THR A 659 -2.30 2.11 -10.04
C THR A 659 -1.79 3.52 -9.72
N ILE A 660 -0.79 4.03 -10.45
CA ILE A 660 -0.30 5.41 -10.30
C ILE A 660 -1.39 6.43 -10.68
N ARG A 661 -2.16 6.18 -11.73
CA ARG A 661 -3.31 7.03 -12.10
C ARG A 661 -4.39 7.01 -11.02
N LEU A 662 -4.70 5.83 -10.47
CA LEU A 662 -5.63 5.69 -9.35
C LEU A 662 -5.15 6.48 -8.13
N ASP A 663 -3.87 6.38 -7.76
CA ASP A 663 -3.24 7.19 -6.70
C ASP A 663 -3.35 8.68 -6.97
N SER A 664 -3.03 9.12 -8.18
CA SER A 664 -3.07 10.52 -8.57
C SER A 664 -4.48 11.10 -8.45
N ARG A 665 -5.48 10.38 -8.98
CA ARG A 665 -6.90 10.80 -8.94
C ARG A 665 -7.53 10.74 -7.57
N THR A 666 -7.08 9.84 -6.69
CA THR A 666 -7.70 9.67 -5.36
C THR A 666 -6.98 10.43 -4.26
N LYS A 667 -5.71 10.84 -4.49
CA LYS A 667 -4.85 11.56 -3.53
C LYS A 667 -4.40 12.91 -4.07
N LEU A 668 -3.23 12.98 -4.73
CA LEU A 668 -2.55 14.24 -5.08
C LEU A 668 -3.48 15.25 -5.77
N LEU A 669 -4.32 14.79 -6.70
CA LEU A 669 -5.22 15.64 -7.50
C LEU A 669 -6.65 15.67 -6.97
N ASN A 670 -6.95 14.95 -5.90
CA ASN A 670 -8.28 14.89 -5.30
C ASN A 670 -8.49 16.05 -4.31
N PRO A 671 -9.45 16.96 -4.57
CA PRO A 671 -9.78 18.04 -3.64
C PRO A 671 -10.09 17.59 -2.23
N LYS A 672 -10.79 16.46 -2.06
CA LYS A 672 -11.07 15.95 -0.71
C LYS A 672 -9.77 15.62 0.04
N TRP A 673 -8.81 15.01 -0.64
CA TRP A 673 -7.55 14.59 -0.02
C TRP A 673 -6.64 15.78 0.27
N TYR A 674 -6.33 16.61 -0.73
CA TYR A 674 -5.38 17.71 -0.50
C TYR A 674 -5.96 18.78 0.42
N GLU A 675 -7.27 19.08 0.38
CA GLU A 675 -7.87 20.01 1.35
C GLU A 675 -7.82 19.44 2.77
N GLY A 676 -8.18 18.17 2.95
CA GLY A 676 -8.10 17.52 4.27
C GLY A 676 -6.67 17.46 4.83
N MET A 677 -5.65 17.31 3.97
CA MET A 677 -4.26 17.49 4.37
C MET A 677 -3.95 18.93 4.75
N LEU A 678 -4.31 19.91 3.91
CA LEU A 678 -4.02 21.34 4.12
C LEU A 678 -4.75 21.94 5.32
N ASP A 679 -5.85 21.34 5.78
CA ASP A 679 -6.50 21.67 7.04
C ASP A 679 -5.60 21.38 8.27
N SER A 680 -4.60 20.52 8.10
CA SER A 680 -3.53 20.27 9.09
C SER A 680 -2.37 21.29 9.00
N GLY A 681 -2.48 22.31 8.14
CA GLY A 681 -1.54 23.42 8.04
C GLY A 681 -0.16 23.03 7.53
N TYR A 682 0.89 23.35 8.31
CA TYR A 682 2.29 23.18 7.91
C TYR A 682 2.62 21.74 7.47
N GLU A 683 2.17 20.75 8.24
CA GLU A 683 2.43 19.33 7.96
C GLU A 683 1.57 18.79 6.82
N GLY A 684 0.43 19.43 6.53
CA GLY A 684 -0.39 19.13 5.36
C GLY A 684 0.34 19.36 4.05
N VAL A 685 1.04 20.51 3.93
CA VAL A 685 1.84 20.83 2.74
C VAL A 685 3.00 19.83 2.57
N ARG A 686 3.55 19.31 3.68
CA ARG A 686 4.60 18.28 3.63
C ARG A 686 4.08 17.01 2.96
N GLU A 687 2.87 16.58 3.25
CA GLU A 687 2.29 15.38 2.62
C GLU A 687 2.03 15.58 1.12
N VAL A 688 1.60 16.78 0.70
CA VAL A 688 1.48 17.12 -0.74
C VAL A 688 2.84 17.07 -1.44
N ALA A 689 3.86 17.71 -0.86
CA ALA A 689 5.22 17.72 -1.41
C ALA A 689 5.81 16.30 -1.51
N LYS A 690 5.62 15.50 -0.45
CA LYS A 690 6.06 14.11 -0.38
C LYS A 690 5.42 13.26 -1.48
N ARG A 691 4.10 13.41 -1.67
CA ARG A 691 3.33 12.70 -2.70
C ARG A 691 3.89 12.94 -4.09
N LEU A 692 4.11 14.21 -4.44
CA LEU A 692 4.65 14.62 -5.73
C LEU A 692 6.09 14.11 -5.93
N ASN A 693 6.93 14.17 -4.90
CA ASN A 693 8.30 13.67 -4.99
C ASN A 693 8.37 12.15 -5.16
N PHE A 694 7.45 11.40 -4.56
CA PHE A 694 7.39 9.95 -4.77
C PHE A 694 6.84 9.59 -6.15
N THR A 695 5.98 10.42 -6.74
CA THR A 695 5.60 10.32 -8.15
C THR A 695 6.83 10.48 -9.07
N LEU A 696 7.73 11.44 -8.80
CA LEU A 696 9.02 11.54 -9.53
C LEU A 696 9.83 10.24 -9.44
N GLY A 697 9.86 9.59 -8.27
CA GLY A 697 10.53 8.29 -8.11
C GLY A 697 10.04 7.23 -9.10
N TRP A 698 8.73 7.17 -9.35
CA TRP A 698 8.16 6.25 -10.35
C TRP A 698 8.54 6.60 -11.79
N SER A 699 8.66 7.88 -12.14
CA SER A 699 9.22 8.27 -13.45
C SER A 699 10.66 7.78 -13.62
N ALA A 700 11.47 7.87 -12.57
CA ALA A 700 12.87 7.46 -12.60
C ALA A 700 13.05 5.93 -12.71
N THR A 701 12.22 5.12 -12.03
CA THR A 701 12.44 3.64 -11.96
C THR A 701 11.63 2.82 -12.96
N SER A 702 10.50 3.34 -13.43
CA SER A 702 9.63 2.64 -14.39
C SER A 702 9.22 3.49 -15.59
N GLY A 703 9.18 4.82 -15.46
CA GLY A 703 8.59 5.69 -16.49
C GLY A 703 7.06 5.55 -16.59
N ALA A 704 6.42 5.02 -15.55
CA ALA A 704 4.98 4.70 -15.57
C ALA A 704 4.04 5.87 -15.29
N VAL A 705 4.57 7.08 -15.03
CA VAL A 705 3.78 8.28 -14.74
C VAL A 705 3.38 8.99 -16.02
N ASP A 706 2.09 9.20 -16.20
CA ASP A 706 1.54 9.95 -17.33
C ASP A 706 1.78 11.47 -17.21
N ASN A 707 2.07 12.13 -18.34
CA ASN A 707 2.36 13.58 -18.38
C ASN A 707 1.29 14.46 -17.69
N PHE A 708 0.01 14.09 -17.83
CA PHE A 708 -1.10 14.85 -17.25
C PHE A 708 -1.04 14.92 -15.71
N VAL A 709 -0.39 13.95 -15.04
CA VAL A 709 -0.28 13.95 -13.58
C VAL A 709 0.52 15.16 -13.10
N TYR A 710 1.62 15.49 -13.82
CA TYR A 710 2.42 16.66 -13.52
C TYR A 710 1.75 17.95 -13.97
N GLU A 711 1.09 17.93 -15.14
CA GLU A 711 0.36 19.11 -15.64
C GLU A 711 -0.79 19.51 -14.68
N ASP A 712 -1.63 18.56 -14.27
CA ASP A 712 -2.73 18.81 -13.33
C ASP A 712 -2.23 19.23 -11.93
N ALA A 713 -1.05 18.72 -11.51
CA ALA A 713 -0.43 19.13 -10.26
C ALA A 713 0.08 20.58 -10.34
N ASN A 714 0.71 20.97 -11.46
CA ASN A 714 1.08 22.35 -11.73
C ASN A 714 -0.16 23.26 -11.78
N ASP A 715 -1.21 22.84 -12.48
CA ASP A 715 -2.46 23.59 -12.59
C ASP A 715 -3.11 23.84 -11.23
N THR A 716 -3.17 22.80 -10.40
CA THR A 716 -3.85 22.85 -9.10
C THR A 716 -3.04 23.62 -8.05
N PHE A 717 -1.72 23.44 -7.99
CA PHE A 717 -0.90 23.97 -6.89
C PHE A 717 -0.10 25.23 -7.24
N ILE A 718 0.10 25.52 -8.53
CA ILE A 718 0.97 26.61 -9.00
C ILE A 718 0.18 27.64 -9.82
N ASN A 719 -0.57 27.20 -10.83
CA ASN A 719 -1.31 28.11 -11.72
C ASN A 719 -2.51 28.76 -11.03
N ASP A 720 -3.11 28.10 -10.03
CA ASP A 720 -4.07 28.72 -9.12
C ASP A 720 -3.35 29.69 -8.16
N PRO A 721 -3.55 31.02 -8.29
CA PRO A 721 -2.85 32.00 -7.46
C PRO A 721 -3.26 31.95 -5.98
N GLU A 722 -4.50 31.55 -5.68
CA GLU A 722 -4.99 31.45 -4.30
C GLU A 722 -4.37 30.24 -3.60
N MET A 723 -4.38 29.08 -4.27
CA MET A 723 -3.74 27.86 -3.76
C MET A 723 -2.24 28.08 -3.58
N ARG A 724 -1.57 28.64 -4.58
CA ARG A 724 -0.13 28.94 -4.54
C ARG A 724 0.24 29.79 -3.33
N LYS A 725 -0.50 30.89 -3.11
CA LYS A 725 -0.28 31.78 -1.96
C LYS A 725 -0.49 31.03 -0.64
N ARG A 726 -1.56 30.22 -0.53
CA ARG A 726 -1.87 29.43 0.66
C ARG A 726 -0.74 28.44 0.98
N LEU A 727 -0.25 27.68 0.01
CA LEU A 727 0.84 26.71 0.21
C LEU A 727 2.13 27.40 0.68
N MET A 728 2.48 28.50 0.04
CA MET A 728 3.67 29.29 0.37
C MET A 728 3.61 29.89 1.79
N GLU A 729 2.43 30.35 2.23
CA GLU A 729 2.21 30.87 3.59
C GLU A 729 2.18 29.77 4.65
N LEU A 730 1.60 28.59 4.33
CA LEU A 730 1.51 27.47 5.25
C LEU A 730 2.86 26.80 5.51
N ASN A 731 3.65 26.55 4.47
CA ASN A 731 4.96 25.90 4.59
C ASN A 731 5.90 26.26 3.42
N PRO A 732 6.77 27.28 3.55
CA PRO A 732 7.66 27.69 2.47
C PRO A 732 8.69 26.61 2.09
N HIS A 733 9.15 25.78 3.04
CA HIS A 733 10.12 24.71 2.76
C HIS A 733 9.51 23.60 1.91
N SER A 734 8.33 23.12 2.27
CA SER A 734 7.62 22.09 1.49
C SER A 734 7.12 22.66 0.16
N PHE A 735 6.72 23.92 0.11
CA PHE A 735 6.36 24.58 -1.16
C PHE A 735 7.56 24.71 -2.10
N ARG A 736 8.76 25.08 -1.60
CA ARG A 736 10.01 25.01 -2.38
C ARG A 736 10.21 23.63 -2.97
N ARG A 737 9.95 22.58 -2.18
CA ARG A 737 10.10 21.19 -2.64
C ARG A 737 9.12 20.84 -3.76
N ILE A 738 7.87 21.33 -3.70
CA ILE A 738 6.90 21.16 -4.78
C ILE A 738 7.42 21.80 -6.07
N VAL A 739 7.80 23.09 -6.01
CA VAL A 739 8.32 23.84 -7.17
C VAL A 739 9.59 23.19 -7.73
N GLY A 740 10.54 22.84 -6.86
CA GLY A 740 11.77 22.17 -7.24
C GLY A 740 11.53 20.80 -7.89
N THR A 741 10.57 20.02 -7.39
CA THR A 741 10.22 18.72 -7.99
C THR A 741 9.62 18.90 -9.39
N LEU A 742 8.75 19.89 -9.61
CA LEU A 742 8.18 20.19 -10.94
C LEU A 742 9.26 20.62 -11.94
N LEU A 743 10.21 21.47 -11.51
CA LEU A 743 11.37 21.82 -12.33
C LEU A 743 12.25 20.61 -12.62
N GLU A 744 12.46 19.73 -11.63
CA GLU A 744 13.29 18.53 -11.77
C GLU A 744 12.69 17.53 -12.77
N VAL A 745 11.39 17.22 -12.68
CA VAL A 745 10.74 16.29 -13.63
C VAL A 745 10.77 16.83 -15.06
N ASN A 746 10.67 18.15 -15.25
CA ASN A 746 10.83 18.77 -16.57
C ASN A 746 12.29 18.69 -17.05
N GLY A 747 13.25 19.10 -16.22
CA GLY A 747 14.67 19.09 -16.56
C GLY A 747 15.24 17.71 -16.87
N ARG A 748 14.63 16.65 -16.33
CA ARG A 748 14.96 15.25 -16.60
C ARG A 748 14.13 14.61 -17.74
N GLY A 749 13.25 15.37 -18.40
CA GLY A 749 12.48 14.91 -19.55
C GLY A 749 11.27 14.03 -19.22
N TYR A 750 10.81 14.01 -17.97
CA TYR A 750 9.61 13.26 -17.55
C TYR A 750 8.31 14.05 -17.68
N TRP A 751 8.40 15.38 -17.77
CA TRP A 751 7.26 16.27 -17.93
C TRP A 751 7.50 17.28 -19.05
N GLU A 752 6.66 17.21 -20.08
CA GLU A 752 6.57 18.19 -21.15
C GLU A 752 5.45 19.19 -20.84
N THR A 753 5.79 20.48 -20.83
CA THR A 753 4.88 21.58 -20.51
C THR A 753 5.29 22.85 -21.24
N SER A 754 4.48 23.91 -21.13
CA SER A 754 4.73 25.20 -21.77
C SER A 754 5.93 25.95 -21.17
N ASP A 755 6.63 26.73 -21.99
CA ASP A 755 7.70 27.63 -21.53
C ASP A 755 7.20 28.65 -20.48
N GLU A 756 5.92 29.02 -20.53
CA GLU A 756 5.28 29.90 -19.56
C GLU A 756 5.19 29.26 -18.16
N ASN A 757 4.79 27.99 -18.09
CA ASN A 757 4.78 27.23 -16.84
C ASN A 757 6.19 27.12 -16.25
N ILE A 758 7.19 26.83 -17.08
CA ILE A 758 8.60 26.71 -16.65
C ILE A 758 9.11 28.05 -16.11
N GLN A 759 8.87 29.15 -16.81
CA GLN A 759 9.28 30.48 -16.34
C GLN A 759 8.61 30.85 -15.02
N GLN A 760 7.32 30.57 -14.86
CA GLN A 760 6.61 30.82 -13.60
C GLN A 760 7.21 30.02 -12.44
N LEU A 761 7.53 28.74 -12.65
CA LEU A 761 8.17 27.91 -11.63
C LEU A 761 9.56 28.44 -11.25
N GLN A 762 10.36 28.90 -12.22
CA GLN A 762 11.68 29.49 -11.97
C GLN A 762 11.59 30.78 -11.15
N ASP A 763 10.66 31.67 -11.50
CA ASP A 763 10.43 32.93 -10.77
C ASP A 763 9.99 32.64 -9.33
N LEU A 764 9.08 31.67 -9.14
CA LEU A 764 8.62 31.25 -7.82
C LEU A 764 9.73 30.62 -6.99
N TYR A 765 10.58 29.79 -7.61
CA TYR A 765 11.72 29.18 -6.92
C TYR A 765 12.64 30.26 -6.35
N GLN A 766 12.94 31.30 -7.13
CA GLN A 766 13.75 32.44 -6.68
C GLN A 766 13.06 33.22 -5.55
N GLU A 767 11.75 33.49 -5.67
CA GLU A 767 10.99 34.19 -4.62
C GLU A 767 11.04 33.44 -3.28
N ILE A 768 10.91 32.10 -3.32
CA ILE A 768 10.93 31.27 -2.12
C ILE A 768 12.34 31.20 -1.52
N GLU A 769 13.38 31.10 -2.36
CA GLU A 769 14.78 31.14 -1.91
C GLU A 769 15.10 32.45 -1.18
N ASP A 770 14.69 33.59 -1.72
CA ASP A 770 14.90 34.90 -1.08
C ASP A 770 14.27 34.95 0.32
N ARG A 771 13.09 34.33 0.49
CA ARG A 771 12.39 34.23 1.78
C ARG A 771 13.07 33.29 2.78
N ILE A 772 13.58 32.13 2.32
CA ILE A 772 14.19 31.12 3.19
C ILE A 772 15.62 31.52 3.59
N GLU A 773 16.43 31.96 2.62
CA GLU A 773 17.84 32.29 2.81
C GLU A 773 18.07 33.75 3.28
N GLY A 774 17.01 34.57 3.29
CA GLY A 774 16.98 35.85 4.01
C GLY A 774 17.48 37.07 3.24
N VAL A 775 17.36 37.08 1.90
CA VAL A 775 17.63 38.28 1.11
C VAL A 775 16.41 39.20 1.18
N SER A 776 16.45 40.16 2.11
CA SER A 776 15.43 41.21 2.18
C SER A 776 15.63 42.19 1.01
N SER A 777 14.68 42.26 0.09
CA SER A 777 14.54 43.42 -0.80
C SER A 777 13.70 44.52 -0.16
#